data_AF-A0A8E6B5H0-F1
#
_entry.id   AF-A0A8E6B5H0-F1
#
_cell.length_a   1.000
_cell.length_b   1.000
_cell.length_c   1.000
_cell.angle_alpha   90.00
_cell.angle_beta   90.00
_cell.angle_gamma   90.00
#
_symmetry.space_group_name_H-M   'P 1'
#
loop_
_entity.id
_entity.type
_entity.pdbx_description
1 polymer ?
#
loop_
_entity_poly.entity_id
_entity_poly.type
_entity_poly.pdbx_seq_one_letter_code
_entity_poly.pdbx_strand_id
1 'polypeptide(L)'
;MADYQLDFSSNPAWRPLTEGDRFGYVFLGLAAGTLIGLTIWTYLGNSKASGRRILLLIALRLLALLIAILTTLRPSISVTDKPKQPSTLLVAIDSSESMTLKDESNNLSRWEFMKKFLEKSAPLLESLKNEQQVSVQLFRFDKDFDPAKDVWDPATAKPDGKRTDFGTMMSKLYDKYQGEARLRGLLILSDGADNGVAKPAISEAQKYRSIGCPIYSFAVGQESTSSESKDIALTSIAADPSPVSIKADLRIKVIADALGFEGARTKIKLFIDDKLVKTDDVQLPKKLGNEIEILTKAPDKPGEYRVKVELEPLPGETTVLNNTIESYFSVTKEGVRVLLIYRLHEDFAYLRTALAGDKRFDFVEVLRQTDDPLPESEQRKFDLTEQAYDVIILGNVSPKRLLAINPKLMTQIEKLVRDKGVGLMMLGGQDSFAGSPDTPADDRWNITGRPIADILPVSFGEVQQFDEERIQIIPTPTGLNNFMLKLDSDPKKNKEIWNRLNDPAGKPNTRLQGYTPIGIPKTGHIPLAVARRENGQEAPLMVGMEVGKGRTLAFGVNTLGRSWRKLGLPDKPEGYDLTLRFWKQVVLWLAHQDEVEGVVYARPEFRRLAQSAKQTIRFGVRDKRGEDIPTADIKFQILQGQETPDKNKAKPPERDAKGQFVSAFEVTQPGEYRVVAWGQGKDAEGHEVTGDAMARYIVFPDISDELIKPAARYDILLAIENTANGTVQDAVRRVDRLPSFLEEMLKNPVQALNAKPKLYPDWHRNANSWFLPTLLILFVSLLGFEWGLRRLWGMI
;
A
#
# COMPACT_ATOMS: atom_id res chain seq x y z
N MET A 1 -57.19 7.24 -5.71
CA MET A 1 -58.10 7.89 -4.74
C MET A 1 -57.27 8.21 -3.51
N ALA A 2 -57.21 9.46 -3.09
CA ALA A 2 -56.48 9.81 -1.87
C ALA A 2 -57.23 9.21 -0.68
N ASP A 3 -56.54 8.44 0.17
CA ASP A 3 -57.09 7.95 1.43
C ASP A 3 -57.32 9.13 2.36
N TYR A 4 -58.54 9.68 2.32
CA TYR A 4 -58.97 10.70 3.27
C TYR A 4 -59.34 10.01 4.59
N GLN A 5 -58.57 10.31 5.63
CA GLN A 5 -58.95 9.95 6.98
C GLN A 5 -59.86 11.06 7.51
N LEU A 6 -61.15 10.74 7.69
CA LEU A 6 -62.14 11.66 8.23
C LEU A 6 -62.21 11.46 9.74
N ASP A 7 -61.66 12.41 10.50
CA ASP A 7 -61.82 12.45 11.95
C ASP A 7 -62.76 13.59 12.35
N PHE A 8 -63.69 13.30 13.25
CA PHE A 8 -64.54 14.31 13.88
C PHE A 8 -63.73 15.01 14.98
N SER A 9 -63.54 16.32 14.85
CA SER A 9 -62.82 17.13 15.83
C SER A 9 -63.70 18.27 16.33
N SER A 10 -64.11 18.21 17.59
CA SER A 10 -64.69 19.38 18.30
C SER A 10 -63.57 20.09 19.07
N ASN A 11 -63.14 21.26 18.60
CA ASN A 11 -62.19 22.11 19.32
C ASN A 11 -62.93 23.37 19.81
N PRO A 12 -63.57 23.33 20.99
CA PRO A 12 -64.41 24.42 21.48
C PRO A 12 -63.62 25.73 21.66
N ALA A 13 -64.32 26.86 21.80
CA ALA A 13 -63.68 28.17 21.98
C ALA A 13 -62.80 28.29 23.26
N TRP A 14 -62.90 27.33 24.18
CA TRP A 14 -62.06 27.17 25.37
C TRP A 14 -61.12 25.96 25.25
N ARG A 15 -60.07 25.91 26.06
CA ARG A 15 -58.94 24.95 26.01
C ARG A 15 -59.37 23.46 25.88
N PRO A 16 -58.53 22.60 25.27
CA PRO A 16 -58.89 21.22 24.96
C PRO A 16 -59.12 20.36 26.21
N LEU A 17 -60.02 19.38 26.07
CA LEU A 17 -60.48 18.46 27.12
C LEU A 17 -59.31 17.78 27.84
N THR A 18 -59.05 18.18 29.08
CA THR A 18 -58.29 17.39 30.07
C THR A 18 -59.25 16.94 31.18
N GLU A 19 -58.89 15.90 31.94
CA GLU A 19 -59.79 15.27 32.93
C GLU A 19 -60.35 16.23 34.01
N GLY A 20 -59.79 17.44 34.15
CA GLY A 20 -60.25 18.48 35.08
C GLY A 20 -61.50 19.29 34.67
N ASP A 21 -61.94 19.24 33.40
CA ASP A 21 -62.95 20.19 32.87
C ASP A 21 -64.41 19.68 32.85
N ARG A 22 -64.72 18.56 33.52
CA ARG A 22 -66.10 18.03 33.63
C ARG A 22 -67.08 19.06 34.20
N PHE A 23 -66.61 19.91 35.11
CA PHE A 23 -67.41 20.97 35.73
C PHE A 23 -67.83 22.07 34.75
N GLY A 24 -67.02 22.36 33.72
CA GLY A 24 -67.34 23.36 32.70
C GLY A 24 -68.54 22.95 31.85
N TYR A 25 -68.61 21.69 31.42
CA TYR A 25 -69.75 21.17 30.66
C TYR A 25 -71.03 21.10 31.48
N VAL A 26 -70.92 20.71 32.76
CA VAL A 26 -72.06 20.76 33.69
C VAL A 26 -72.53 22.20 33.87
N PHE A 27 -71.62 23.17 34.02
CA PHE A 27 -71.97 24.58 34.11
C PHE A 27 -72.63 25.13 32.83
N LEU A 28 -72.11 24.80 31.64
CA LEU A 28 -72.73 25.19 30.37
C LEU A 28 -74.10 24.55 30.16
N GLY A 29 -74.23 23.26 30.50
CA GLY A 29 -75.51 22.56 30.47
C GLY A 29 -76.52 23.19 31.43
N LEU A 30 -76.09 23.54 32.64
CA LEU A 30 -76.90 24.25 33.63
C LEU A 30 -77.26 25.68 33.18
N ALA A 31 -76.31 26.42 32.62
CA ALA A 31 -76.54 27.78 32.10
C ALA A 31 -77.51 27.76 30.92
N ALA A 32 -77.34 26.84 29.96
CA ALA A 32 -78.26 26.63 28.85
C ALA A 32 -79.65 26.21 29.37
N GLY A 33 -79.73 25.25 30.29
CA GLY A 33 -80.99 24.82 30.91
C GLY A 33 -81.70 25.95 31.67
N THR A 34 -80.94 26.78 32.38
CA THR A 34 -81.46 27.96 33.10
C THR A 34 -81.97 29.02 32.13
N LEU A 35 -81.24 29.31 31.05
CA LEU A 35 -81.68 30.23 30.00
C LEU A 35 -82.93 29.74 29.28
N ILE A 36 -83.03 28.44 29.01
CA ILE A 36 -84.23 27.80 28.43
C ILE A 36 -85.40 27.92 29.41
N GLY A 37 -85.20 27.61 30.69
CA GLY A 37 -86.21 27.72 31.73
C GLY A 37 -86.71 29.14 31.93
N LEU A 38 -85.80 30.13 32.01
CA LEU A 38 -86.13 31.55 32.09
C LEU A 38 -86.88 32.04 30.85
N THR A 39 -86.46 31.59 29.67
CA THR A 39 -87.15 31.90 28.41
C THR A 39 -88.59 31.38 28.47
N ILE A 40 -88.77 30.09 28.75
CA ILE A 40 -90.10 29.47 28.83
C ILE A 40 -90.97 30.15 29.91
N TRP A 41 -90.40 30.44 31.09
CA TRP A 41 -91.11 31.10 32.19
C TRP A 41 -91.56 32.53 31.84
N THR A 42 -90.68 33.33 31.23
CA THR A 42 -91.02 34.70 30.81
C THR A 42 -92.10 34.74 29.72
N TYR A 43 -92.24 33.69 28.91
CA TYR A 43 -93.33 33.57 27.92
C TYR A 43 -94.63 32.97 28.46
N LEU A 44 -94.57 32.08 29.45
CA LEU A 44 -95.74 31.43 30.04
C LEU A 44 -96.61 32.38 30.87
N GLY A 45 -96.04 33.48 31.39
CA GLY A 45 -96.76 34.46 32.22
C GLY A 45 -97.58 35.52 31.46
N ASN A 46 -97.59 35.49 30.12
CA ASN A 46 -98.14 36.59 29.31
C ASN A 46 -99.56 36.28 28.81
N SER A 47 -100.59 36.85 29.44
CA SER A 47 -102.01 36.51 29.22
C SER A 47 -102.65 37.05 27.93
N LYS A 48 -101.90 37.76 27.08
CA LYS A 48 -102.42 38.46 25.88
C LYS A 48 -102.14 37.76 24.53
N ALA A 49 -101.60 36.53 24.53
CA ALA A 49 -101.16 35.86 23.30
C ALA A 49 -101.71 34.43 23.11
N SER A 50 -102.06 34.06 21.87
CA SER A 50 -102.45 32.69 21.51
C SER A 50 -101.27 31.72 21.66
N GLY A 51 -101.50 30.50 22.18
CA GLY A 51 -100.46 29.50 22.43
C GLY A 51 -99.56 29.17 21.23
N ARG A 52 -100.08 29.27 19.99
CA ARG A 52 -99.26 29.10 18.77
C ARG A 52 -98.23 30.23 18.57
N ARG A 53 -98.57 31.46 18.97
CA ARG A 53 -97.66 32.62 18.87
C ARG A 53 -96.55 32.53 19.92
N ILE A 54 -96.90 32.09 21.12
CA ILE A 54 -95.92 31.83 22.19
C ILE A 54 -94.96 30.72 21.77
N LEU A 55 -95.47 29.61 21.22
CA LEU A 55 -94.64 28.51 20.72
C LEU A 55 -93.65 28.98 19.64
N LEU A 56 -94.08 29.85 18.73
CA LEU A 56 -93.22 30.40 17.68
C LEU A 56 -92.10 31.30 18.25
N LEU A 57 -92.39 32.14 19.25
CA LEU A 57 -91.38 32.96 19.92
C LEU A 57 -90.36 32.10 20.67
N ILE A 58 -90.84 31.08 21.39
CA ILE A 58 -89.98 30.11 22.08
C ILE A 58 -89.11 29.35 21.06
N ALA A 59 -89.68 28.91 19.93
CA ALA A 59 -88.93 28.22 18.89
C ALA A 59 -87.83 29.09 18.28
N LEU A 60 -88.13 30.37 17.97
CA LEU A 60 -87.13 31.33 17.48
C LEU A 60 -86.01 31.56 18.50
N ARG A 61 -86.36 31.67 19.79
CA ARG A 61 -85.39 31.87 20.87
C ARG A 61 -84.51 30.65 21.10
N LEU A 62 -85.09 29.46 21.09
CA LEU A 62 -84.36 28.20 21.21
C LEU A 62 -83.46 27.98 20.00
N LEU A 63 -83.88 28.38 18.81
CA LEU A 63 -83.06 28.32 17.60
C LEU A 63 -81.86 29.28 17.68
N ALA A 64 -82.08 30.51 18.17
CA ALA A 64 -80.98 31.45 18.42
C ALA A 64 -79.99 30.89 19.47
N LEU A 65 -80.50 30.30 20.56
CA LEU A 65 -79.68 29.66 21.58
C LEU A 65 -78.88 28.47 21.01
N LEU A 66 -79.50 27.66 20.15
CA LEU A 66 -78.83 26.54 19.48
C LEU A 66 -77.67 27.03 18.61
N ILE A 67 -77.87 28.11 17.85
CA ILE A 67 -76.82 28.72 17.04
C ILE A 67 -75.67 29.24 17.91
N ALA A 68 -75.98 29.87 19.05
CA ALA A 68 -74.97 30.32 20.01
C ALA A 68 -74.18 29.15 20.61
N ILE A 69 -74.85 28.05 20.97
CA ILE A 69 -74.21 26.82 21.46
C ILE A 69 -73.31 26.21 20.38
N LEU A 70 -73.77 26.08 19.14
CA LEU A 70 -72.96 25.56 18.02
C LEU A 70 -71.72 26.43 17.76
N THR A 71 -71.86 27.75 17.85
CA THR A 71 -70.74 28.70 17.71
C THR A 71 -69.69 28.54 18.81
N THR A 72 -70.15 28.18 20.00
CA THR A 72 -69.29 27.98 21.17
C THR A 72 -68.57 26.63 21.11
N LEU A 73 -69.29 25.59 20.68
CA LEU A 73 -68.77 24.22 20.55
C LEU A 73 -67.85 24.03 19.34
N ARG A 74 -67.98 24.87 18.31
CA ARG A 74 -67.14 24.86 17.10
C ARG A 74 -66.97 23.46 16.49
N PRO A 75 -68.07 22.76 16.13
CA PRO A 75 -67.95 21.44 15.52
C PRO A 75 -67.23 21.54 14.18
N SER A 76 -66.21 20.70 13.96
CA SER A 76 -65.46 20.67 12.71
C SER A 76 -65.09 19.25 12.30
N ILE A 77 -65.01 19.03 10.99
CA ILE A 77 -64.46 17.81 10.42
C ILE A 77 -63.02 18.11 10.02
N SER A 78 -62.06 17.36 10.57
CA SER A 78 -60.66 17.47 10.17
C SER A 78 -60.41 16.59 8.95
N VAL A 79 -60.02 17.22 7.85
CA VAL A 79 -59.48 16.55 6.67
C VAL A 79 -57.97 16.73 6.69
N THR A 80 -57.27 15.62 6.91
CA THR A 80 -55.80 15.60 6.91
C THR A 80 -55.33 15.13 5.55
N ASP A 81 -54.88 16.07 4.70
CA ASP A 81 -54.08 15.71 3.54
C ASP A 81 -52.77 15.11 4.06
N LYS A 82 -52.37 13.91 3.63
CA LYS A 82 -50.99 13.42 3.82
C LYS A 82 -50.16 13.95 2.63
N PRO A 83 -49.51 15.13 2.72
CA PRO A 83 -48.70 15.60 1.60
C PRO A 83 -47.55 14.62 1.42
N LYS A 84 -47.58 13.90 0.30
CA LYS A 84 -46.43 13.12 -0.15
C LYS A 84 -45.37 14.14 -0.55
N GLN A 85 -44.18 13.99 0.00
CA GLN A 85 -43.10 14.94 -0.21
C GLN A 85 -42.15 14.36 -1.26
N PRO A 86 -41.81 15.13 -2.32
CA PRO A 86 -40.85 14.67 -3.30
C PRO A 86 -39.53 14.38 -2.60
N SER A 87 -38.97 13.22 -2.92
CA SER A 87 -37.69 12.75 -2.37
C SER A 87 -36.91 12.02 -3.46
N THR A 88 -35.61 11.94 -3.30
CA THR A 88 -34.72 11.34 -4.30
C THR A 88 -34.09 10.06 -3.76
N LEU A 89 -34.21 8.96 -4.50
CA LEU A 89 -33.58 7.68 -4.20
C LEU A 89 -32.42 7.48 -5.17
N LEU A 90 -31.21 7.35 -4.63
CA LEU A 90 -30.01 7.09 -5.42
C LEU A 90 -29.76 5.58 -5.43
N VAL A 91 -29.41 5.03 -6.59
CA VAL A 91 -29.07 3.61 -6.75
C VAL A 91 -27.74 3.53 -7.48
N ALA A 92 -26.70 3.05 -6.79
CA ALA A 92 -25.35 2.85 -7.32
C ALA A 92 -25.13 1.36 -7.60
N ILE A 93 -24.80 1.06 -8.85
CA ILE A 93 -24.65 -0.29 -9.38
C ILE A 93 -23.19 -0.52 -9.73
N ASP A 94 -22.56 -1.52 -9.14
CA ASP A 94 -21.16 -1.83 -9.39
C ASP A 94 -20.98 -2.44 -10.78
N SER A 95 -20.12 -1.82 -11.59
CA SER A 95 -19.75 -2.29 -12.92
C SER A 95 -18.30 -2.76 -13.01
N SER A 96 -17.68 -3.11 -11.88
CA SER A 96 -16.33 -3.66 -11.85
C SER A 96 -16.22 -5.05 -12.50
N GLU A 97 -14.99 -5.44 -12.87
CA GLU A 97 -14.68 -6.73 -13.48
C GLU A 97 -15.03 -7.93 -12.59
N SER A 98 -15.01 -7.81 -11.26
CA SER A 98 -15.44 -8.89 -10.34
C SER A 98 -16.90 -9.28 -10.58
N MET A 99 -17.72 -8.36 -11.09
CA MET A 99 -19.12 -8.63 -11.41
C MET A 99 -19.28 -9.61 -12.60
N THR A 100 -18.20 -9.92 -13.33
CA THR A 100 -18.19 -10.97 -14.36
C THR A 100 -18.06 -12.40 -13.80
N LEU A 101 -17.64 -12.55 -12.54
CA LEU A 101 -17.45 -13.85 -11.90
C LEU A 101 -18.77 -14.63 -11.81
N LYS A 102 -18.70 -15.94 -12.07
CA LYS A 102 -19.85 -16.86 -12.10
C LYS A 102 -19.98 -17.67 -10.82
N ASP A 103 -20.27 -16.98 -9.73
CA ASP A 103 -20.41 -17.58 -8.39
C ASP A 103 -21.86 -17.51 -7.86
N GLU A 104 -22.80 -17.05 -8.67
CA GLU A 104 -24.21 -17.01 -8.31
C GLU A 104 -24.96 -18.29 -8.67
N SER A 105 -26.17 -18.44 -8.11
CA SER A 105 -27.03 -19.60 -8.37
C SER A 105 -27.22 -19.86 -9.88
N ASN A 106 -27.18 -21.13 -10.29
CA ASN A 106 -27.23 -21.57 -11.70
C ASN A 106 -26.05 -21.11 -12.58
N ASN A 107 -24.88 -20.84 -12.00
CA ASN A 107 -23.66 -20.47 -12.74
C ASN A 107 -23.82 -19.16 -13.55
N LEU A 108 -24.72 -18.29 -13.08
CA LEU A 108 -24.89 -16.93 -13.60
C LEU A 108 -23.73 -16.08 -13.10
N SER A 109 -23.35 -15.06 -13.89
CA SER A 109 -22.45 -14.02 -13.39
C SER A 109 -23.15 -13.16 -12.34
N ARG A 110 -22.37 -12.57 -11.42
CA ARG A 110 -22.87 -11.57 -10.44
C ARG A 110 -23.65 -10.46 -11.14
N TRP A 111 -23.14 -9.98 -12.26
CA TRP A 111 -23.77 -8.97 -13.10
C TRP A 111 -25.14 -9.42 -13.64
N GLU A 112 -25.24 -10.61 -14.21
CA GLU A 112 -26.51 -11.16 -14.72
C GLU A 112 -27.53 -11.38 -13.60
N PHE A 113 -27.08 -11.89 -12.45
CA PHE A 113 -27.92 -12.11 -11.29
C PHE A 113 -28.49 -10.79 -10.76
N MET A 114 -27.64 -9.77 -10.60
CA MET A 114 -28.04 -8.43 -10.21
C MET A 114 -29.01 -7.80 -11.22
N LYS A 115 -28.71 -7.87 -12.52
CA LYS A 115 -29.56 -7.31 -13.58
C LYS A 115 -30.96 -7.92 -13.56
N LYS A 116 -31.07 -9.24 -13.38
CA LYS A 116 -32.35 -9.95 -13.25
C LYS A 116 -33.21 -9.41 -12.10
N PHE A 117 -32.63 -9.16 -10.93
CA PHE A 117 -33.39 -8.63 -9.78
C PHE A 117 -33.67 -7.13 -9.88
N LEU A 118 -32.82 -6.37 -10.57
CA LEU A 118 -33.09 -4.98 -10.90
C LEU A 118 -34.26 -4.86 -11.88
N GLU A 119 -34.31 -5.69 -12.92
CA GLU A 119 -35.44 -5.77 -13.87
C GLU A 119 -36.74 -6.19 -13.17
N LYS A 120 -36.68 -7.19 -12.27
CA LYS A 120 -37.83 -7.58 -11.44
C LYS A 120 -38.32 -6.43 -10.52
N SER A 121 -37.42 -5.54 -10.13
CA SER A 121 -37.71 -4.38 -9.27
C SER A 121 -38.17 -3.14 -10.04
N ALA A 122 -38.04 -3.11 -11.37
CA ALA A 122 -38.40 -1.94 -12.18
C ALA A 122 -39.86 -1.48 -11.99
N PRO A 123 -40.88 -2.38 -11.93
CA PRO A 123 -42.26 -1.97 -11.65
C PRO A 123 -42.42 -1.33 -10.25
N LEU A 124 -41.65 -1.78 -9.26
CA LEU A 124 -41.69 -1.22 -7.91
C LEU A 124 -41.05 0.17 -7.85
N LEU A 125 -39.97 0.39 -8.59
CA LEU A 125 -39.34 1.70 -8.74
C LEU A 125 -40.29 2.69 -9.45
N GLU A 126 -41.04 2.23 -10.46
CA GLU A 126 -42.10 3.03 -11.09
C GLU A 126 -43.25 3.33 -10.13
N SER A 127 -43.71 2.36 -9.34
CA SER A 127 -44.70 2.60 -8.29
C SER A 127 -44.20 3.60 -7.24
N LEU A 128 -42.94 3.56 -6.82
CA LEU A 128 -42.36 4.58 -5.93
C LEU A 128 -42.39 5.98 -6.55
N LYS A 129 -42.09 6.08 -7.85
CA LYS A 129 -42.17 7.35 -8.58
C LYS A 129 -43.60 7.88 -8.69
N ASN A 130 -44.54 7.03 -9.08
CA ASN A 130 -45.93 7.41 -9.34
C ASN A 130 -46.74 7.62 -8.05
N GLU A 131 -46.57 6.74 -7.07
CA GLU A 131 -47.36 6.74 -5.84
C GLU A 131 -46.75 7.64 -4.77
N GLN A 132 -45.42 7.66 -4.61
CA GLN A 132 -44.73 8.36 -3.52
C GLN A 132 -43.95 9.61 -3.96
N GLN A 133 -44.03 9.99 -5.26
CA GLN A 133 -43.27 11.10 -5.84
C GLN A 133 -41.74 10.98 -5.62
N VAL A 134 -41.22 9.75 -5.66
CA VAL A 134 -39.79 9.48 -5.49
C VAL A 134 -39.07 9.59 -6.85
N SER A 135 -38.10 10.49 -6.96
CA SER A 135 -37.19 10.55 -8.11
C SER A 135 -36.11 9.48 -7.95
N VAL A 136 -36.14 8.44 -8.78
CA VAL A 136 -35.13 7.36 -8.75
C VAL A 136 -34.02 7.71 -9.74
N GLN A 137 -32.78 7.75 -9.26
CA GLN A 137 -31.58 7.98 -10.07
C GLN A 137 -30.69 6.73 -10.00
N LEU A 138 -30.52 6.05 -11.15
CA LEU A 138 -29.70 4.85 -11.27
C LEU A 138 -28.36 5.21 -11.89
N PHE A 139 -27.27 4.77 -11.25
CA PHE A 139 -25.89 5.00 -11.68
C PHE A 139 -25.17 3.67 -11.81
N ARG A 140 -24.26 3.57 -12.77
CA ARG A 140 -23.21 2.55 -12.79
C ARG A 140 -21.93 3.18 -12.23
N PHE A 141 -21.11 2.44 -11.49
CA PHE A 141 -19.86 2.98 -10.98
C PHE A 141 -18.69 2.00 -11.10
N ASP A 142 -17.51 2.58 -11.25
CA ASP A 142 -16.21 1.94 -11.27
C ASP A 142 -15.16 2.97 -10.79
N LYS A 143 -13.87 2.72 -11.01
CA LYS A 143 -12.77 3.61 -10.63
C LYS A 143 -12.90 5.06 -11.12
N ASP A 144 -13.45 5.27 -12.31
CA ASP A 144 -13.48 6.57 -13.01
C ASP A 144 -14.85 7.25 -12.92
N PHE A 145 -15.76 6.71 -12.09
CA PHE A 145 -17.16 7.12 -11.95
C PHE A 145 -17.39 8.63 -12.01
N ASP A 146 -18.26 9.09 -12.90
CA ASP A 146 -18.73 10.48 -13.03
C ASP A 146 -20.27 10.52 -13.01
N PRO A 147 -20.91 11.15 -12.00
CA PRO A 147 -22.36 11.18 -11.86
C PRO A 147 -23.09 11.97 -12.96
N ALA A 148 -22.39 12.64 -13.86
CA ALA A 148 -22.97 13.26 -15.06
C ALA A 148 -23.00 12.34 -16.28
N LYS A 149 -22.10 11.36 -16.36
CA LYS A 149 -21.92 10.49 -17.54
C LYS A 149 -22.38 9.06 -17.28
N ASP A 150 -22.17 8.56 -16.06
CA ASP A 150 -22.36 7.14 -15.71
C ASP A 150 -23.76 6.86 -15.16
N VAL A 151 -24.77 7.37 -15.87
CA VAL A 151 -26.17 7.01 -15.63
C VAL A 151 -26.38 5.58 -16.13
N TRP A 152 -27.11 4.78 -15.35
CA TRP A 152 -27.42 3.40 -15.71
C TRP A 152 -28.34 3.34 -16.93
N ASP A 153 -27.93 2.58 -17.94
CA ASP A 153 -28.75 2.20 -19.08
C ASP A 153 -28.66 0.68 -19.31
N PRO A 154 -29.76 -0.07 -19.15
CA PRO A 154 -29.78 -1.53 -19.30
C PRO A 154 -29.29 -2.05 -20.67
N ALA A 155 -29.35 -1.22 -21.73
CA ALA A 155 -28.98 -1.60 -23.09
C ALA A 155 -27.46 -1.49 -23.34
N THR A 156 -26.79 -0.55 -22.67
CA THR A 156 -25.37 -0.22 -22.91
C THR A 156 -24.46 -0.61 -21.76
N ALA A 157 -24.99 -0.79 -20.55
CA ALA A 157 -24.21 -1.12 -19.36
C ALA A 157 -23.54 -2.51 -19.47
N LYS A 158 -22.23 -2.54 -19.18
CA LYS A 158 -21.40 -3.74 -19.06
C LYS A 158 -20.53 -3.65 -17.81
N PRO A 159 -20.13 -4.80 -17.23
CA PRO A 159 -19.18 -4.85 -16.12
C PRO A 159 -17.74 -4.78 -16.65
N ASP A 160 -17.33 -3.63 -17.20
CA ASP A 160 -16.00 -3.39 -17.78
C ASP A 160 -15.10 -2.47 -16.95
N GLY A 161 -15.58 -2.10 -15.75
CA GLY A 161 -14.87 -1.26 -14.80
C GLY A 161 -13.67 -1.97 -14.19
N LYS A 162 -12.52 -1.30 -14.12
CA LYS A 162 -11.26 -1.93 -13.68
C LYS A 162 -11.20 -2.26 -12.19
N ARG A 163 -11.97 -1.58 -11.35
CA ARG A 163 -12.06 -1.83 -9.90
C ARG A 163 -13.29 -1.15 -9.31
N THR A 164 -13.75 -1.67 -8.19
CA THR A 164 -14.76 -1.07 -7.32
C THR A 164 -14.11 0.03 -6.47
N ASP A 165 -14.63 1.26 -6.53
CA ASP A 165 -14.14 2.41 -5.75
C ASP A 165 -15.31 3.12 -5.06
N PHE A 166 -15.68 2.65 -3.86
CA PHE A 166 -16.83 3.22 -3.14
C PHE A 166 -16.56 4.63 -2.65
N GLY A 167 -15.33 4.94 -2.26
CA GLY A 167 -14.96 6.26 -1.75
C GLY A 167 -15.13 7.37 -2.78
N THR A 168 -14.66 7.13 -4.01
CA THR A 168 -14.84 8.09 -5.12
C THR A 168 -16.32 8.23 -5.50
N MET A 169 -17.05 7.11 -5.59
CA MET A 169 -18.48 7.11 -5.87
C MET A 169 -19.29 7.90 -4.84
N MET A 170 -19.12 7.59 -3.56
CA MET A 170 -19.82 8.27 -2.47
C MET A 170 -19.44 9.75 -2.39
N SER A 171 -18.17 10.10 -2.56
CA SER A 171 -17.79 11.51 -2.55
C SER A 171 -18.44 12.31 -3.69
N LYS A 172 -18.44 11.78 -4.92
CA LYS A 172 -18.99 12.51 -6.08
C LYS A 172 -20.51 12.62 -5.99
N LEU A 173 -21.20 11.59 -5.50
CA LEU A 173 -22.64 11.65 -5.23
C LEU A 173 -22.95 12.62 -4.09
N TYR A 174 -22.17 12.61 -3.00
CA TYR A 174 -22.30 13.56 -1.91
C TYR A 174 -22.16 15.00 -2.42
N ASP A 175 -21.13 15.30 -3.20
CA ASP A 175 -20.88 16.64 -3.72
C ASP A 175 -22.05 17.17 -4.58
N LYS A 176 -22.65 16.28 -5.38
CA LYS A 176 -23.80 16.60 -6.26
C LYS A 176 -25.12 16.75 -5.50
N TYR A 177 -25.37 15.94 -4.47
CA TYR A 177 -26.69 15.78 -3.85
C TYR A 177 -26.80 16.28 -2.40
N GLN A 178 -25.71 16.70 -1.75
CA GLN A 178 -25.74 17.24 -0.37
C GLN A 178 -26.69 18.43 -0.18
N GLY A 179 -26.96 19.20 -1.24
CA GLY A 179 -27.89 20.34 -1.22
C GLY A 179 -29.36 19.96 -1.47
N GLU A 180 -29.64 18.70 -1.79
CA GLU A 180 -31.00 18.25 -2.08
C GLU A 180 -31.79 18.07 -0.78
N ALA A 181 -32.98 18.66 -0.71
CA ALA A 181 -33.71 18.81 0.54
C ALA A 181 -34.14 17.47 1.18
N ARG A 182 -34.30 16.40 0.39
CA ARG A 182 -34.81 15.09 0.86
C ARG A 182 -34.25 13.93 0.05
N LEU A 183 -33.20 13.32 0.58
CA LEU A 183 -32.69 12.05 0.10
C LEU A 183 -33.39 10.91 0.84
N ARG A 184 -34.02 10.01 0.08
CA ARG A 184 -34.69 8.81 0.59
C ARG A 184 -33.68 7.75 1.01
N GLY A 185 -32.52 7.74 0.36
CA GLY A 185 -31.38 6.88 0.65
C GLY A 185 -30.50 6.66 -0.57
N LEU A 186 -29.36 6.00 -0.33
CA LEU A 186 -28.45 5.49 -1.35
C LEU A 186 -28.44 3.96 -1.29
N LEU A 187 -28.92 3.30 -2.34
CA LEU A 187 -28.80 1.85 -2.49
C LEU A 187 -27.47 1.54 -3.18
N ILE A 188 -26.67 0.64 -2.62
CA ILE A 188 -25.41 0.19 -3.21
C ILE A 188 -25.57 -1.29 -3.57
N LEU A 189 -25.38 -1.64 -4.84
CA LEU A 189 -25.43 -3.03 -5.35
C LEU A 189 -24.03 -3.42 -5.80
N SER A 190 -23.36 -4.28 -5.03
CA SER A 190 -21.94 -4.64 -5.26
C SER A 190 -21.61 -5.94 -4.54
N ASP A 191 -20.47 -6.54 -4.88
CA ASP A 191 -19.85 -7.62 -4.11
C ASP A 191 -19.01 -7.14 -2.91
N GLY A 192 -18.78 -5.83 -2.77
CA GLY A 192 -18.12 -5.23 -1.61
C GLY A 192 -16.60 -5.16 -1.67
N ALA A 193 -15.97 -5.61 -2.76
CA ALA A 193 -14.51 -5.68 -2.89
C ALA A 193 -13.87 -4.29 -3.15
N ASP A 194 -13.94 -3.39 -2.17
CA ASP A 194 -13.39 -2.03 -2.31
C ASP A 194 -11.88 -2.02 -2.56
N ASN A 195 -11.48 -1.55 -3.74
CA ASN A 195 -10.08 -1.40 -4.15
C ASN A 195 -9.74 0.08 -4.44
N GLY A 196 -10.60 1.01 -4.01
CA GLY A 196 -10.39 2.45 -4.10
C GLY A 196 -9.31 2.95 -3.14
N VAL A 197 -8.31 3.69 -3.66
CA VAL A 197 -7.22 4.27 -2.84
C VAL A 197 -7.33 5.79 -2.69
N ALA A 198 -8.13 6.45 -3.52
CA ALA A 198 -8.18 7.92 -3.57
C ALA A 198 -8.88 8.51 -2.33
N LYS A 199 -9.95 7.87 -1.86
CA LYS A 199 -10.73 8.29 -0.69
C LYS A 199 -11.14 7.07 0.12
N PRO A 200 -10.93 7.03 1.44
CA PRO A 200 -11.39 5.92 2.28
C PRO A 200 -12.92 5.84 2.31
N ALA A 201 -13.50 4.70 1.90
CA ALA A 201 -14.95 4.53 1.80
C ALA A 201 -15.67 4.77 3.14
N ILE A 202 -15.15 4.27 4.26
CA ILE A 202 -15.75 4.43 5.58
C ILE A 202 -15.86 5.91 5.99
N SER A 203 -14.84 6.71 5.69
CA SER A 203 -14.85 8.15 5.98
C SER A 203 -15.88 8.91 5.13
N GLU A 204 -16.06 8.51 3.87
CA GLU A 204 -17.09 9.09 3.00
C GLU A 204 -18.51 8.66 3.42
N ALA A 205 -18.70 7.40 3.82
CA ALA A 205 -19.97 6.90 4.35
C ALA A 205 -20.44 7.69 5.58
N GLN A 206 -19.52 8.12 6.46
CA GLN A 206 -19.85 8.95 7.61
C GLN A 206 -20.47 10.30 7.23
N LYS A 207 -20.13 10.87 6.06
CA LYS A 207 -20.68 12.16 5.61
C LYS A 207 -22.18 12.05 5.29
N TYR A 208 -22.63 10.91 4.77
CA TYR A 208 -24.04 10.67 4.45
C TYR A 208 -24.95 10.76 5.68
N ARG A 209 -24.40 10.43 6.87
CA ARG A 209 -25.09 10.62 8.14
C ARG A 209 -25.42 12.10 8.43
N SER A 210 -24.52 13.01 8.07
CA SER A 210 -24.69 14.45 8.34
C SER A 210 -25.81 15.10 7.52
N ILE A 211 -26.10 14.55 6.34
CA ILE A 211 -27.18 15.00 5.45
C ILE A 211 -28.47 14.17 5.62
N GLY A 212 -28.50 13.25 6.59
CA GLY A 212 -29.66 12.39 6.86
C GLY A 212 -30.02 11.43 5.72
N CYS A 213 -29.05 11.08 4.87
CA CYS A 213 -29.24 10.13 3.77
C CYS A 213 -28.79 8.73 4.22
N PRO A 214 -29.72 7.78 4.45
CA PRO A 214 -29.34 6.43 4.82
C PRO A 214 -28.72 5.68 3.63
N ILE A 215 -27.70 4.85 3.89
CA ILE A 215 -27.12 3.95 2.89
C ILE A 215 -27.66 2.54 3.14
N TYR A 216 -28.05 1.85 2.07
CA TYR A 216 -28.51 0.46 2.12
C TYR A 216 -27.68 -0.38 1.15
N SER A 217 -26.95 -1.36 1.67
CA SER A 217 -26.06 -2.20 0.87
C SER A 217 -26.74 -3.52 0.51
N PHE A 218 -26.63 -3.90 -0.77
CA PHE A 218 -27.09 -5.17 -1.33
C PHE A 218 -25.92 -5.94 -1.92
N ALA A 219 -25.58 -7.05 -1.27
CA ALA A 219 -24.50 -7.92 -1.68
C ALA A 219 -24.87 -8.76 -2.91
N VAL A 220 -23.90 -8.87 -3.81
CA VAL A 220 -23.86 -9.78 -4.97
C VAL A 220 -22.60 -10.65 -4.85
N GLY A 221 -22.63 -11.87 -5.35
CA GLY A 221 -21.56 -12.85 -5.14
C GLY A 221 -21.61 -13.50 -3.77
N GLN A 222 -20.98 -14.66 -3.63
CA GLN A 222 -20.95 -15.41 -2.37
C GLN A 222 -19.85 -14.89 -1.44
N GLU A 223 -20.16 -14.77 -0.14
CA GLU A 223 -19.29 -14.17 0.90
C GLU A 223 -17.95 -14.91 1.11
N SER A 224 -17.81 -16.15 0.63
CA SER A 224 -16.64 -17.01 0.89
C SER A 224 -16.24 -17.21 2.37
N THR A 225 -17.04 -16.75 3.33
CA THR A 225 -16.83 -16.96 4.78
C THR A 225 -17.54 -18.20 5.32
N SER A 226 -18.08 -19.06 4.45
CA SER A 226 -18.21 -20.48 4.77
C SER A 226 -17.07 -21.22 4.08
N SER A 227 -16.52 -22.21 4.77
CA SER A 227 -15.45 -23.13 4.41
C SER A 227 -15.65 -23.96 3.12
N GLU A 228 -16.42 -23.45 2.14
CA GLU A 228 -16.84 -24.17 0.94
C GLU A 228 -16.30 -23.60 -0.38
N SER A 229 -15.98 -22.30 -0.48
CA SER A 229 -15.29 -21.78 -1.68
C SER A 229 -13.80 -22.12 -1.57
N LYS A 230 -13.33 -22.95 -2.49
CA LYS A 230 -11.94 -23.39 -2.51
C LYS A 230 -11.18 -22.59 -3.57
N ASP A 231 -10.02 -22.05 -3.21
CA ASP A 231 -9.18 -21.28 -4.12
C ASP A 231 -7.72 -21.32 -3.69
N ILE A 232 -6.81 -21.28 -4.67
CA ILE A 232 -5.37 -21.18 -4.43
C ILE A 232 -4.86 -19.96 -5.17
N ALA A 233 -4.04 -19.13 -4.53
CA ALA A 233 -3.50 -17.92 -5.14
C ALA A 233 -2.01 -17.76 -4.79
N LEU A 234 -1.18 -17.53 -5.81
CA LEU A 234 0.22 -17.13 -5.63
C LEU A 234 0.30 -15.61 -5.45
N THR A 235 0.71 -15.16 -4.26
CA THR A 235 0.69 -13.73 -3.89
C THR A 235 2.04 -13.05 -4.02
N SER A 236 3.14 -13.80 -3.87
CA SER A 236 4.50 -13.24 -3.92
C SER A 236 5.50 -14.24 -4.48
N ILE A 237 6.52 -13.74 -5.17
CA ILE A 237 7.66 -14.51 -5.68
C ILE A 237 8.95 -13.70 -5.50
N ALA A 238 9.99 -14.34 -4.98
CA ALA A 238 11.31 -13.76 -4.82
C ALA A 238 12.41 -14.77 -5.14
N ALA A 239 13.44 -14.33 -5.85
CA ALA A 239 14.66 -15.09 -6.10
C ALA A 239 15.76 -14.65 -5.13
N ASP A 240 16.35 -15.61 -4.40
CA ASP A 240 17.39 -15.36 -3.40
C ASP A 240 18.55 -16.37 -3.55
N PRO A 241 19.79 -15.92 -3.83
CA PRO A 241 20.21 -14.54 -4.06
C PRO A 241 19.79 -14.02 -5.45
N SER A 242 19.66 -12.70 -5.60
CA SER A 242 19.58 -12.01 -6.89
C SER A 242 20.38 -10.71 -6.78
N PRO A 243 21.53 -10.56 -7.47
CA PRO A 243 22.09 -11.46 -8.49
C PRO A 243 22.60 -12.81 -7.97
N VAL A 244 22.51 -13.87 -8.79
CA VAL A 244 23.01 -15.23 -8.52
C VAL A 244 24.11 -15.62 -9.51
N SER A 245 25.16 -16.31 -9.07
CA SER A 245 26.24 -16.74 -9.96
C SER A 245 25.80 -17.91 -10.87
N ILE A 246 26.40 -18.06 -12.06
CA ILE A 246 26.11 -19.20 -12.96
C ILE A 246 26.24 -20.52 -12.20
N LYS A 247 25.30 -21.44 -12.44
CA LYS A 247 25.28 -22.78 -11.84
C LYS A 247 25.24 -22.83 -10.30
N ALA A 248 25.16 -21.69 -9.60
CA ALA A 248 25.02 -21.63 -8.16
C ALA A 248 23.60 -22.02 -7.73
N ASP A 249 23.44 -22.33 -6.44
CA ASP A 249 22.14 -22.63 -5.85
C ASP A 249 21.26 -21.37 -5.88
N LEU A 250 20.10 -21.48 -6.51
CA LEU A 250 19.06 -20.47 -6.59
C LEU A 250 17.84 -20.93 -5.79
N ARG A 251 17.38 -20.09 -4.86
CA ARG A 251 16.16 -20.34 -4.09
C ARG A 251 15.06 -19.43 -4.59
N ILE A 252 13.97 -20.04 -5.04
CA ILE A 252 12.75 -19.31 -5.39
C ILE A 252 11.77 -19.45 -4.24
N LYS A 253 11.52 -18.35 -3.53
CA LYS A 253 10.54 -18.25 -2.45
C LYS A 253 9.22 -17.77 -3.03
N VAL A 254 8.15 -18.50 -2.75
CA VAL A 254 6.81 -18.17 -3.22
C VAL A 254 5.87 -18.19 -2.03
N ILE A 255 4.95 -17.23 -1.96
CA ILE A 255 3.89 -17.21 -0.96
C ILE A 255 2.58 -17.58 -1.65
N ALA A 256 1.87 -18.56 -1.08
CA ALA A 256 0.59 -19.04 -1.57
C ALA A 256 -0.50 -18.97 -0.49
N ASP A 257 -1.67 -18.45 -0.87
CA ASP A 257 -2.89 -18.51 -0.09
C ASP A 257 -3.74 -19.69 -0.58
N ALA A 258 -4.33 -20.46 0.33
CA ALA A 258 -5.00 -21.73 0.05
C ALA A 258 -6.34 -21.81 0.79
N LEU A 259 -7.27 -20.94 0.40
CA LEU A 259 -8.58 -20.83 1.01
C LEU A 259 -9.39 -22.12 0.75
N GLY A 260 -9.79 -22.85 1.79
CA GLY A 260 -10.59 -24.08 1.63
C GLY A 260 -9.80 -25.28 1.07
N PHE A 261 -8.48 -25.14 0.91
CA PHE A 261 -7.53 -26.19 0.53
C PHE A 261 -6.45 -26.41 1.60
N GLU A 262 -6.77 -26.12 2.86
CA GLU A 262 -5.83 -26.33 3.96
C GLU A 262 -5.45 -27.81 4.08
N GLY A 263 -4.15 -28.08 4.12
CA GLY A 263 -3.58 -29.43 4.13
C GLY A 263 -3.53 -30.13 2.77
N ALA A 264 -4.07 -29.53 1.71
CA ALA A 264 -4.03 -30.10 0.36
C ALA A 264 -2.60 -30.20 -0.19
N ARG A 265 -2.41 -31.14 -1.11
CA ARG A 265 -1.15 -31.32 -1.85
C ARG A 265 -1.39 -30.98 -3.32
N THR A 266 -0.53 -30.14 -3.86
CA THR A 266 -0.51 -29.79 -5.29
C THR A 266 0.93 -29.81 -5.81
N LYS A 267 1.10 -29.83 -7.13
CA LYS A 267 2.41 -29.77 -7.77
C LYS A 267 2.75 -28.34 -8.14
N ILE A 268 3.96 -27.93 -7.80
CA ILE A 268 4.53 -26.65 -8.22
C ILE A 268 5.50 -26.87 -9.38
N LYS A 269 5.31 -26.13 -10.46
CA LYS A 269 6.16 -26.14 -11.66
C LYS A 269 6.95 -24.85 -11.72
N LEU A 270 8.27 -24.96 -11.83
CA LEU A 270 9.19 -23.85 -11.97
C LEU A 270 9.71 -23.79 -13.41
N PHE A 271 9.52 -22.65 -14.06
CA PHE A 271 10.00 -22.36 -15.40
C PHE A 271 11.04 -21.23 -15.35
N ILE A 272 12.11 -21.37 -16.14
CA ILE A 272 13.10 -20.32 -16.39
C ILE A 272 13.18 -20.09 -17.90
N ASP A 273 12.90 -18.86 -18.37
CA ASP A 273 12.75 -18.51 -19.79
C ASP A 273 11.88 -19.54 -20.55
N ASP A 274 10.68 -19.80 -20.02
CA ASP A 274 9.67 -20.73 -20.54
C ASP A 274 10.09 -22.22 -20.60
N LYS A 275 11.29 -22.57 -20.09
CA LYS A 275 11.72 -23.96 -19.95
C LYS A 275 11.38 -24.49 -18.57
N LEU A 276 10.68 -25.62 -18.50
CA LEU A 276 10.42 -26.30 -17.23
C LEU A 276 11.75 -26.78 -16.63
N VAL A 277 12.10 -26.24 -15.47
CA VAL A 277 13.35 -26.56 -14.76
C VAL A 277 13.11 -27.57 -13.65
N LYS A 278 11.99 -27.46 -12.94
CA LYS A 278 11.69 -28.33 -11.80
C LYS A 278 10.18 -28.51 -11.58
N THR A 279 9.82 -29.65 -11.00
CA THR A 279 8.47 -29.93 -10.50
C THR A 279 8.60 -30.59 -9.13
N ASP A 280 8.00 -29.98 -8.11
CA ASP A 280 8.01 -30.47 -6.73
C ASP A 280 6.56 -30.66 -6.22
N ASP A 281 6.32 -31.63 -5.36
CA ASP A 281 5.04 -31.77 -4.64
C ASP A 281 5.07 -30.89 -3.38
N VAL A 282 4.08 -30.02 -3.22
CA VAL A 282 3.99 -29.07 -2.11
C VAL A 282 2.71 -29.25 -1.32
N GLN A 283 2.80 -29.09 0.00
CA GLN A 283 1.66 -29.10 0.89
C GLN A 283 1.33 -27.68 1.35
N LEU A 284 0.05 -27.34 1.40
CA LEU A 284 -0.45 -26.01 1.78
C LEU A 284 -1.10 -26.09 3.18
N PRO A 285 -0.33 -26.10 4.29
CA PRO A 285 -0.86 -26.36 5.63
C PRO A 285 -1.75 -25.26 6.21
N LYS A 286 -1.62 -24.02 5.73
CA LYS A 286 -2.32 -22.84 6.25
C LYS A 286 -3.33 -22.31 5.23
N LYS A 287 -4.34 -21.60 5.73
CA LYS A 287 -5.30 -20.86 4.91
C LYS A 287 -4.66 -19.70 4.13
N LEU A 288 -3.72 -18.99 4.76
CA LEU A 288 -3.01 -17.83 4.18
C LEU A 288 -1.51 -17.94 4.48
N GLY A 289 -0.68 -17.41 3.59
CA GLY A 289 0.75 -17.22 3.82
C GLY A 289 1.55 -18.52 3.88
N ASN A 290 1.25 -19.49 3.02
CA ASN A 290 2.07 -20.69 2.87
C ASN A 290 3.37 -20.31 2.15
N GLU A 291 4.50 -20.45 2.84
CA GLU A 291 5.82 -20.23 2.24
C GLU A 291 6.30 -21.52 1.57
N ILE A 292 6.59 -21.43 0.27
CA ILE A 292 7.07 -22.52 -0.55
C ILE A 292 8.47 -22.14 -1.06
N GLU A 293 9.46 -22.98 -0.75
CA GLU A 293 10.84 -22.79 -1.22
C GLU A 293 11.20 -23.84 -2.27
N ILE A 294 11.52 -23.39 -3.48
CA ILE A 294 11.99 -24.24 -4.58
C ILE A 294 13.48 -24.03 -4.75
N LEU A 295 14.27 -25.08 -4.51
CA LEU A 295 15.72 -25.09 -4.75
C LEU A 295 16.00 -25.55 -6.19
N THR A 296 16.72 -24.72 -6.96
CA THR A 296 17.19 -25.05 -8.31
C THR A 296 18.60 -24.49 -8.55
N LYS A 297 19.19 -24.75 -9.72
CA LYS A 297 20.45 -24.13 -10.14
C LYS A 297 20.19 -22.95 -11.07
N ALA A 298 20.99 -21.90 -10.93
CA ALA A 298 20.98 -20.79 -11.87
C ALA A 298 21.45 -21.23 -13.28
N PRO A 299 20.90 -20.62 -14.35
CA PRO A 299 21.36 -20.81 -15.73
C PRO A 299 22.88 -20.68 -15.94
N ASP A 300 23.38 -21.25 -17.03
CA ASP A 300 24.80 -21.37 -17.35
C ASP A 300 25.39 -20.16 -18.09
N LYS A 301 24.55 -19.23 -18.56
CA LYS A 301 24.98 -17.98 -19.19
C LYS A 301 24.65 -16.78 -18.29
N PRO A 302 25.52 -15.78 -18.18
CA PRO A 302 25.17 -14.53 -17.50
C PRO A 302 24.08 -13.77 -18.27
N GLY A 303 23.20 -13.07 -17.55
CA GLY A 303 22.08 -12.33 -18.13
C GLY A 303 20.88 -12.22 -17.17
N GLU A 304 19.85 -11.50 -17.59
CA GLU A 304 18.56 -11.48 -16.87
C GLU A 304 17.64 -12.58 -17.40
N TYR A 305 17.05 -13.35 -16.49
CA TYR A 305 16.19 -14.50 -16.78
C TYR A 305 14.79 -14.31 -16.21
N ARG A 306 13.76 -14.71 -16.95
CA ARG A 306 12.37 -14.77 -16.48
C ARG A 306 12.19 -16.02 -15.64
N VAL A 307 11.67 -15.86 -14.43
CA VAL A 307 11.23 -16.97 -13.58
C VAL A 307 9.71 -16.97 -13.53
N LYS A 308 9.11 -18.13 -13.80
CA LYS A 308 7.67 -18.35 -13.73
C LYS A 308 7.39 -19.55 -12.83
N VAL A 309 6.43 -19.41 -11.95
CA VAL A 309 5.95 -20.47 -11.06
C VAL A 309 4.47 -20.69 -11.31
N GLU A 310 4.09 -21.95 -11.45
CA GLU A 310 2.72 -22.39 -11.72
C GLU A 310 2.33 -23.51 -10.75
N LEU A 311 1.16 -23.41 -10.11
CA LEU A 311 0.55 -24.48 -9.33
C LEU A 311 -0.43 -25.27 -10.19
N GLU A 312 -0.43 -26.59 -10.05
CA GLU A 312 -1.45 -27.42 -10.69
C GLU A 312 -2.83 -27.15 -10.05
N PRO A 313 -3.86 -26.88 -10.87
CA PRO A 313 -5.18 -26.56 -10.37
C PRO A 313 -5.80 -27.76 -9.68
N LEU A 314 -6.34 -27.53 -8.50
CA LEU A 314 -7.11 -28.50 -7.73
C LEU A 314 -8.59 -28.47 -8.13
N PRO A 315 -9.29 -29.63 -8.09
CA PRO A 315 -10.71 -29.68 -8.37
C PRO A 315 -11.52 -28.81 -7.41
N GLY A 316 -12.35 -27.93 -7.96
CA GLY A 316 -13.22 -27.02 -7.19
C GLY A 316 -12.63 -25.65 -6.90
N GLU A 317 -11.49 -25.30 -7.51
CA GLU A 317 -10.97 -23.93 -7.52
C GLU A 317 -11.95 -22.94 -8.16
N THR A 318 -12.03 -21.75 -7.57
CA THR A 318 -12.91 -20.67 -8.03
C THR A 318 -12.34 -20.00 -9.28
N THR A 319 -11.01 -19.82 -9.31
CA THR A 319 -10.29 -19.33 -10.48
C THR A 319 -8.94 -20.03 -10.59
N VAL A 320 -8.46 -20.24 -11.82
CA VAL A 320 -7.13 -20.80 -12.09
C VAL A 320 -6.12 -19.73 -12.50
N LEU A 321 -6.58 -18.48 -12.65
CA LEU A 321 -5.76 -17.38 -13.17
C LEU A 321 -4.69 -16.91 -12.17
N ASN A 322 -4.93 -17.09 -10.88
CA ASN A 322 -4.05 -16.73 -9.77
C ASN A 322 -3.08 -17.86 -9.36
N ASN A 323 -3.11 -19.01 -10.04
CA ASN A 323 -2.16 -20.12 -9.82
C ASN A 323 -0.79 -19.91 -10.47
N THR A 324 -0.61 -18.82 -11.22
CA THR A 324 0.63 -18.51 -11.92
C THR A 324 1.19 -17.16 -11.48
N ILE A 325 2.49 -17.12 -11.18
CA ILE A 325 3.21 -15.88 -10.84
C ILE A 325 4.58 -15.85 -11.51
N GLU A 326 5.03 -14.65 -11.89
CA GLU A 326 6.25 -14.45 -12.66
C GLU A 326 7.09 -13.27 -12.15
N SER A 327 8.41 -13.34 -12.34
CA SER A 327 9.37 -12.30 -11.98
C SER A 327 10.66 -12.44 -12.81
N TYR A 328 11.65 -11.57 -12.54
CA TYR A 328 12.99 -11.65 -13.15
C TYR A 328 14.07 -11.74 -12.07
N PHE A 329 15.17 -12.41 -12.42
CA PHE A 329 16.39 -12.41 -11.62
C PHE A 329 17.62 -12.31 -12.52
N SER A 330 18.72 -11.78 -11.96
CA SER A 330 19.96 -11.58 -12.70
C SER A 330 20.96 -12.69 -12.39
N VAL A 331 21.54 -13.30 -13.43
CA VAL A 331 22.62 -14.27 -13.33
C VAL A 331 23.94 -13.62 -13.68
N THR A 332 24.91 -13.64 -12.77
CA THR A 332 26.26 -13.12 -12.97
C THR A 332 27.25 -14.25 -13.21
N LYS A 333 28.33 -13.96 -13.91
CA LYS A 333 29.23 -14.99 -14.45
C LYS A 333 30.06 -15.71 -13.40
N GLU A 334 30.33 -15.14 -12.24
CA GLU A 334 31.29 -15.70 -11.29
C GLU A 334 30.90 -15.37 -9.84
N GLY A 335 31.08 -16.34 -8.93
CA GLY A 335 31.36 -16.04 -7.53
C GLY A 335 32.84 -15.67 -7.41
N VAL A 336 33.23 -14.87 -6.43
CA VAL A 336 34.62 -14.38 -6.32
C VAL A 336 35.51 -15.46 -5.72
N ARG A 337 36.46 -15.95 -6.50
CA ARG A 337 37.43 -16.95 -6.04
C ARG A 337 38.64 -16.30 -5.42
N VAL A 338 38.91 -16.62 -4.15
CA VAL A 338 39.92 -15.95 -3.34
C VAL A 338 40.97 -16.95 -2.89
N LEU A 339 42.24 -16.64 -3.14
CA LEU A 339 43.40 -17.37 -2.60
C LEU A 339 44.00 -16.61 -1.42
N LEU A 340 43.93 -17.17 -0.21
CA LEU A 340 44.64 -16.67 0.96
C LEU A 340 45.91 -17.49 1.21
N ILE A 341 47.07 -16.83 1.15
CA ILE A 341 48.37 -17.39 1.53
C ILE A 341 48.80 -16.68 2.82
N TYR A 342 48.88 -17.41 3.93
CA TYR A 342 49.09 -16.77 5.21
C TYR A 342 49.90 -17.60 6.21
N ARG A 343 50.45 -16.93 7.23
CA ARG A 343 50.99 -17.57 8.45
C ARG A 343 49.94 -17.50 9.56
N LEU A 344 49.82 -18.55 10.38
CA LEU A 344 48.74 -18.65 11.37
C LEU A 344 48.74 -17.44 12.31
N HIS A 345 47.60 -16.76 12.38
CA HIS A 345 47.33 -15.64 13.29
C HIS A 345 45.84 -15.63 13.64
N GLU A 346 45.49 -15.18 14.85
CA GLU A 346 44.11 -15.20 15.35
C GLU A 346 43.12 -14.43 14.47
N ASP A 347 43.58 -13.36 13.82
CA ASP A 347 42.71 -12.45 13.06
C ASP A 347 42.27 -13.04 11.70
N PHE A 348 43.06 -13.97 11.15
CA PHE A 348 42.69 -14.68 9.92
C PHE A 348 41.48 -15.60 10.12
N ALA A 349 41.14 -15.97 11.36
CA ALA A 349 39.90 -16.70 11.63
C ALA A 349 38.65 -15.85 11.30
N TYR A 350 38.70 -14.53 11.51
CA TYR A 350 37.60 -13.62 11.14
C TYR A 350 37.50 -13.45 9.63
N LEU A 351 38.64 -13.29 8.94
CA LEU A 351 38.69 -13.25 7.47
C LEU A 351 38.13 -14.54 6.87
N ARG A 352 38.58 -15.70 7.37
CA ARG A 352 38.07 -17.02 6.98
C ARG A 352 36.56 -17.10 7.21
N THR A 353 36.07 -16.70 8.38
CA THR A 353 34.64 -16.75 8.68
C THR A 353 33.83 -15.83 7.76
N ALA A 354 34.37 -14.66 7.42
CA ALA A 354 33.72 -13.72 6.51
C ALA A 354 33.57 -14.29 5.10
N LEU A 355 34.62 -14.93 4.57
CA LEU A 355 34.65 -15.40 3.19
C LEU A 355 34.10 -16.81 3.05
N ALA A 356 34.55 -17.78 3.85
CA ALA A 356 34.07 -19.16 3.80
C ALA A 356 32.61 -19.31 4.25
N GLY A 357 32.10 -18.38 5.08
CA GLY A 357 30.71 -18.36 5.52
C GLY A 357 29.72 -17.77 4.50
N ASP A 358 30.19 -17.24 3.37
CA ASP A 358 29.35 -16.57 2.38
C ASP A 358 29.51 -17.22 1.01
N LYS A 359 28.41 -17.80 0.51
CA LYS A 359 28.39 -18.61 -0.73
C LYS A 359 28.82 -17.86 -1.99
N ARG A 360 28.93 -16.53 -1.94
CA ARG A 360 29.43 -15.70 -3.05
C ARG A 360 30.93 -15.84 -3.26
N PHE A 361 31.67 -16.35 -2.26
CA PHE A 361 33.12 -16.54 -2.36
C PHE A 361 33.47 -18.03 -2.45
N ASP A 362 34.32 -18.39 -3.42
CA ASP A 362 35.04 -19.66 -3.40
C ASP A 362 36.40 -19.43 -2.73
N PHE A 363 36.48 -19.78 -1.44
CA PHE A 363 37.61 -19.43 -0.59
C PHE A 363 38.62 -20.58 -0.47
N VAL A 364 39.83 -20.37 -1.01
CA VAL A 364 40.95 -21.30 -0.96
C VAL A 364 42.02 -20.75 -0.03
N GLU A 365 42.39 -21.52 0.99
CA GLU A 365 43.42 -21.15 1.94
C GLU A 365 44.66 -22.07 1.83
N VAL A 366 45.82 -21.47 2.05
CA VAL A 366 47.11 -22.16 2.12
C VAL A 366 47.93 -21.58 3.27
N LEU A 367 48.24 -22.44 4.23
CA LEU A 367 49.04 -22.09 5.40
C LEU A 367 50.53 -22.22 5.10
N ARG A 368 51.30 -21.15 5.36
CA ARG A 368 52.77 -21.10 5.19
C ARG A 368 53.45 -20.77 6.51
N GLN A 369 53.53 -21.80 7.37
CA GLN A 369 54.17 -21.68 8.68
C GLN A 369 55.70 -21.82 8.63
N THR A 370 56.22 -22.63 7.69
CA THR A 370 57.66 -22.91 7.54
C THR A 370 58.14 -22.55 6.14
N ASP A 371 59.47 -22.63 5.95
CA ASP A 371 60.13 -22.41 4.66
C ASP A 371 60.14 -23.68 3.77
N ASP A 372 59.59 -24.79 4.27
CA ASP A 372 59.59 -26.07 3.56
C ASP A 372 58.66 -26.04 2.33
N PRO A 373 58.98 -26.79 1.25
CA PRO A 373 58.08 -26.92 0.12
C PRO A 373 56.69 -27.44 0.52
N LEU A 374 55.65 -27.01 -0.20
CA LEU A 374 54.30 -27.52 0.03
C LEU A 374 54.17 -28.99 -0.38
N PRO A 375 53.28 -29.77 0.25
CA PRO A 375 52.88 -31.08 -0.27
C PRO A 375 52.34 -30.98 -1.71
N GLU A 376 52.54 -32.00 -2.53
CA GLU A 376 52.13 -32.01 -3.95
C GLU A 376 50.63 -31.71 -4.14
N SER A 377 49.79 -32.18 -3.21
CA SER A 377 48.34 -31.92 -3.21
C SER A 377 47.98 -30.44 -3.05
N GLU A 378 48.79 -29.66 -2.32
CA GLU A 378 48.61 -28.23 -2.14
C GLU A 378 49.30 -27.41 -3.24
N GLN A 379 50.39 -27.91 -3.82
CA GLN A 379 51.08 -27.26 -4.94
C GLN A 379 50.15 -27.06 -6.15
N ARG A 380 49.22 -28.00 -6.41
CA ARG A 380 48.23 -27.89 -7.49
C ARG A 380 47.31 -26.68 -7.35
N LYS A 381 47.11 -26.16 -6.13
CA LYS A 381 46.33 -24.92 -5.90
C LYS A 381 47.04 -23.68 -6.46
N PHE A 382 48.34 -23.77 -6.77
CA PHE A 382 49.18 -22.72 -7.33
C PHE A 382 49.51 -22.93 -8.81
N ASP A 383 48.85 -23.88 -9.47
CA ASP A 383 48.76 -23.85 -10.92
C ASP A 383 47.81 -22.72 -11.32
N LEU A 384 48.36 -21.50 -11.37
CA LEU A 384 47.58 -20.30 -11.69
C LEU A 384 47.10 -20.26 -13.16
N THR A 385 47.48 -21.25 -13.99
CA THR A 385 46.94 -21.41 -15.33
C THR A 385 45.68 -22.27 -15.36
N GLU A 386 45.59 -23.29 -14.51
CA GLU A 386 44.38 -24.10 -14.33
C GLU A 386 43.41 -23.51 -13.28
N GLN A 387 43.93 -22.84 -12.27
CA GLN A 387 43.19 -22.25 -11.16
C GLN A 387 43.08 -20.73 -11.37
N ALA A 388 41.97 -20.27 -11.94
CA ALA A 388 41.68 -18.85 -12.06
C ALA A 388 41.23 -18.27 -10.70
N TYR A 389 42.01 -17.37 -10.12
CA TYR A 389 41.66 -16.62 -8.92
C TYR A 389 41.34 -15.17 -9.27
N ASP A 390 40.33 -14.60 -8.63
CA ASP A 390 39.95 -13.19 -8.78
C ASP A 390 40.70 -12.31 -7.79
N VAL A 391 41.01 -12.85 -6.60
CA VAL A 391 41.73 -12.13 -5.54
C VAL A 391 42.77 -13.02 -4.89
N ILE A 392 43.97 -12.48 -4.69
CA ILE A 392 45.06 -13.10 -3.93
C ILE A 392 45.36 -12.25 -2.71
N ILE A 393 45.42 -12.88 -1.54
CA ILE A 393 45.70 -12.23 -0.25
C ILE A 393 46.97 -12.83 0.34
N LEU A 394 47.93 -11.97 0.68
CA LEU A 394 49.18 -12.32 1.36
C LEU A 394 49.11 -11.84 2.81
N GLY A 395 49.12 -12.77 3.76
CA GLY A 395 49.03 -12.50 5.18
C GLY A 395 50.26 -12.94 5.97
N ASN A 396 51.19 -12.02 6.26
CA ASN A 396 52.38 -12.30 7.08
C ASN A 396 53.27 -13.43 6.51
N VAL A 397 53.56 -13.37 5.20
CA VAL A 397 54.38 -14.37 4.48
C VAL A 397 55.61 -13.69 3.89
N SER A 398 56.78 -14.28 4.10
CA SER A 398 58.03 -13.78 3.53
C SER A 398 58.23 -14.20 2.06
N PRO A 399 59.03 -13.47 1.27
CA PRO A 399 59.38 -13.84 -0.10
C PRO A 399 59.93 -15.27 -0.24
N LYS A 400 60.81 -15.72 0.67
CA LYS A 400 61.37 -17.08 0.65
C LYS A 400 60.28 -18.14 0.81
N ARG A 401 59.33 -17.94 1.72
CA ARG A 401 58.20 -18.87 1.92
C ARG A 401 57.27 -18.93 0.72
N LEU A 402 57.09 -17.81 0.02
CA LEU A 402 56.30 -17.75 -1.21
C LEU A 402 57.03 -18.45 -2.37
N LEU A 403 58.34 -18.23 -2.51
CA LEU A 403 59.18 -18.87 -3.54
C LEU A 403 59.38 -20.37 -3.31
N ALA A 404 59.34 -20.84 -2.06
CA ALA A 404 59.38 -22.26 -1.72
C ALA A 404 58.16 -23.05 -2.26
N ILE A 405 57.05 -22.36 -2.58
CA ILE A 405 55.88 -22.96 -3.24
C ILE A 405 56.18 -23.18 -4.72
N ASN A 406 56.58 -22.10 -5.40
CA ASN A 406 56.93 -22.09 -6.80
C ASN A 406 57.90 -20.91 -7.05
N PRO A 407 59.11 -21.17 -7.59
CA PRO A 407 60.12 -20.13 -7.83
C PRO A 407 59.66 -18.99 -8.75
N LYS A 408 58.64 -19.21 -9.59
CA LYS A 408 58.08 -18.21 -10.51
C LYS A 408 56.84 -17.50 -9.97
N LEU A 409 56.38 -17.85 -8.77
CA LEU A 409 55.08 -17.43 -8.25
C LEU A 409 54.92 -15.91 -8.15
N MET A 410 55.95 -15.20 -7.68
CA MET A 410 55.90 -13.74 -7.58
C MET A 410 55.68 -13.06 -8.95
N THR A 411 56.42 -13.49 -9.97
CA THR A 411 56.29 -12.97 -11.33
C THR A 411 54.95 -13.38 -11.97
N GLN A 412 54.44 -14.57 -11.65
CA GLN A 412 53.12 -14.99 -12.12
C GLN A 412 52.01 -14.14 -11.51
N ILE A 413 52.03 -13.90 -10.19
CA ILE A 413 51.08 -13.03 -9.51
C ILE A 413 51.15 -11.61 -10.09
N GLU A 414 52.36 -11.08 -10.30
CA GLU A 414 52.52 -9.75 -10.91
C GLU A 414 51.84 -9.64 -12.27
N LYS A 415 52.05 -10.64 -13.15
CA LYS A 415 51.42 -10.69 -14.47
C LYS A 415 49.90 -10.85 -14.39
N LEU A 416 49.39 -11.65 -13.45
CA LEU A 416 47.95 -11.79 -13.28
C LEU A 416 47.28 -10.48 -12.86
N VAL A 417 47.91 -9.75 -11.94
CA VAL A 417 47.42 -8.44 -11.51
C VAL A 417 47.44 -7.47 -12.69
N ARG A 418 48.59 -7.34 -13.39
CA ARG A 418 48.73 -6.38 -14.50
C ARG A 418 47.88 -6.71 -15.72
N ASP A 419 47.90 -7.97 -16.16
CA ASP A 419 47.40 -8.38 -17.49
C ASP A 419 45.99 -8.96 -17.44
N LYS A 420 45.62 -9.61 -16.33
CA LYS A 420 44.35 -10.35 -16.15
C LYS A 420 43.37 -9.68 -15.20
N GLY A 421 43.79 -8.66 -14.46
CA GLY A 421 42.90 -7.91 -13.57
C GLY A 421 42.67 -8.55 -12.20
N VAL A 422 43.54 -9.46 -11.78
CA VAL A 422 43.44 -10.10 -10.46
C VAL A 422 43.73 -9.08 -9.37
N GLY A 423 42.92 -9.08 -8.31
CA GLY A 423 43.13 -8.27 -7.12
C GLY A 423 44.24 -8.82 -6.22
N LEU A 424 45.09 -7.97 -5.66
CA LEU A 424 46.14 -8.36 -4.73
C LEU A 424 46.07 -7.55 -3.42
N MET A 425 46.04 -8.22 -2.28
CA MET A 425 46.17 -7.58 -0.98
C MET A 425 47.36 -8.12 -0.20
N MET A 426 48.13 -7.21 0.42
CA MET A 426 49.11 -7.56 1.45
C MET A 426 48.66 -7.03 2.80
N LEU A 427 48.55 -7.92 3.79
CA LEU A 427 48.15 -7.63 5.16
C LEU A 427 49.37 -7.46 6.08
N GLY A 428 49.21 -6.70 7.16
CA GLY A 428 50.21 -6.50 8.19
C GLY A 428 50.71 -7.81 8.83
N GLY A 429 51.93 -7.78 9.34
CA GLY A 429 52.61 -8.93 9.90
C GLY A 429 54.11 -8.69 10.02
N GLN A 430 54.78 -9.49 10.85
CA GLN A 430 56.23 -9.43 11.04
C GLN A 430 57.01 -9.62 9.73
N ASP A 431 56.54 -10.48 8.83
CA ASP A 431 57.21 -10.78 7.55
C ASP A 431 56.56 -10.07 6.35
N SER A 432 55.69 -9.07 6.59
CA SER A 432 55.04 -8.26 5.56
C SER A 432 55.78 -6.94 5.35
N PHE A 433 55.63 -6.34 4.17
CA PHE A 433 56.21 -5.02 3.84
C PHE A 433 57.72 -4.96 4.13
N ALA A 434 58.22 -3.93 4.83
CA ALA A 434 59.65 -3.82 5.17
C ALA A 434 60.17 -4.97 6.08
N GLY A 435 59.28 -5.74 6.71
CA GLY A 435 59.63 -6.77 7.69
C GLY A 435 59.87 -6.20 9.09
N SER A 436 60.24 -7.07 10.04
CA SER A 436 60.67 -6.68 11.39
C SER A 436 62.19 -6.85 11.53
N PRO A 437 62.80 -6.34 12.63
CA PRO A 437 64.21 -6.62 12.94
C PRO A 437 64.54 -8.12 12.98
N ASP A 438 63.55 -8.97 13.30
CA ASP A 438 63.69 -10.43 13.36
C ASP A 438 63.62 -11.11 11.99
N THR A 439 63.10 -10.43 10.96
CA THR A 439 63.07 -10.96 9.59
C THR A 439 64.48 -10.89 8.98
N PRO A 440 65.04 -12.01 8.49
CA PRO A 440 66.36 -12.03 7.84
C PRO A 440 66.46 -11.01 6.71
N ALA A 441 67.61 -10.30 6.62
CA ALA A 441 67.77 -9.17 5.71
C ALA A 441 67.61 -9.55 4.22
N ASP A 442 67.94 -10.79 3.84
CA ASP A 442 67.80 -11.37 2.51
C ASP A 442 66.37 -11.86 2.19
N ASP A 443 65.50 -11.93 3.20
CA ASP A 443 64.11 -12.40 3.11
C ASP A 443 63.07 -11.28 3.32
N ARG A 444 63.44 -10.02 3.07
CA ARG A 444 62.51 -8.87 3.20
C ARG A 444 61.91 -8.46 1.86
N TRP A 445 60.71 -7.85 1.89
CA TRP A 445 60.07 -7.32 0.68
C TRP A 445 60.66 -5.99 0.19
N ASN A 446 61.41 -5.26 1.03
CA ASN A 446 62.06 -3.99 0.67
C ASN A 446 63.38 -4.14 -0.12
N ILE A 447 63.73 -5.36 -0.50
CA ILE A 447 64.81 -5.63 -1.44
C ILE A 447 64.34 -5.26 -2.86
N THR A 448 65.19 -4.57 -3.61
CA THR A 448 64.90 -4.18 -4.99
C THR A 448 64.73 -5.39 -5.92
N GLY A 449 63.90 -5.26 -6.95
CA GLY A 449 63.67 -6.32 -7.93
C GLY A 449 62.69 -7.41 -7.50
N ARG A 450 61.86 -7.17 -6.47
CA ARG A 450 60.78 -8.06 -6.06
C ARG A 450 59.49 -7.71 -6.84
N PRO A 451 58.99 -8.58 -7.74
CA PRO A 451 57.83 -8.29 -8.60
C PRO A 451 56.58 -7.77 -7.87
N ILE A 452 56.28 -8.35 -6.70
CA ILE A 452 55.11 -7.98 -5.90
C ILE A 452 55.29 -6.61 -5.22
N ALA A 453 56.52 -6.24 -4.82
CA ALA A 453 56.80 -4.93 -4.22
C ALA A 453 56.55 -3.79 -5.23
N ASP A 454 56.84 -4.04 -6.51
CA ASP A 454 56.68 -3.06 -7.58
C ASP A 454 55.20 -2.73 -7.85
N ILE A 455 54.30 -3.69 -7.64
CA ILE A 455 52.85 -3.52 -7.85
C ILE A 455 52.09 -3.12 -6.59
N LEU A 456 52.70 -3.10 -5.40
CA LEU A 456 52.01 -2.63 -4.20
C LEU A 456 51.90 -1.09 -4.15
N PRO A 457 50.85 -0.53 -3.53
CA PRO A 457 50.54 0.91 -3.55
C PRO A 457 51.52 1.80 -2.76
N VAL A 458 52.52 1.19 -2.12
CA VAL A 458 53.42 1.84 -1.17
C VAL A 458 54.87 1.51 -1.52
N SER A 459 55.75 2.47 -1.27
CA SER A 459 57.18 2.27 -1.24
C SER A 459 57.61 1.96 0.18
N PHE A 460 58.26 0.81 0.37
CA PHE A 460 58.68 0.36 1.69
C PHE A 460 59.78 1.27 2.25
N GLY A 461 59.63 1.62 3.52
CA GLY A 461 60.64 2.39 4.26
C GLY A 461 61.69 1.49 4.90
N GLU A 462 62.39 2.05 5.88
CA GLU A 462 63.29 1.30 6.75
C GLU A 462 62.52 0.28 7.60
N VAL A 463 63.23 -0.77 8.00
CA VAL A 463 62.70 -1.77 8.92
C VAL A 463 62.42 -1.13 10.26
N GLN A 464 61.19 -1.24 10.71
CA GLN A 464 60.73 -0.73 11.99
C GLN A 464 60.26 -1.89 12.86
N GLN A 465 60.46 -1.75 14.17
CA GLN A 465 59.89 -2.70 15.11
C GLN A 465 58.36 -2.67 15.00
N PHE A 466 57.72 -3.83 15.17
CA PHE A 466 56.28 -3.90 15.25
C PHE A 466 55.81 -2.97 16.37
N ASP A 467 54.97 -2.01 16.02
CA ASP A 467 54.45 -1.05 16.97
C ASP A 467 53.37 -1.73 17.79
N GLU A 468 53.57 -1.91 19.09
CA GLU A 468 52.57 -2.50 19.99
C GLU A 468 51.64 -1.44 20.62
N GLU A 469 51.86 -0.14 20.33
CA GLU A 469 51.01 0.94 20.80
C GLU A 469 49.58 0.78 20.27
N ARG A 470 48.60 1.21 21.08
CA ARG A 470 47.22 1.24 20.62
C ARG A 470 47.02 2.40 19.68
N ILE A 471 46.40 2.13 18.53
CA ILE A 471 46.14 3.13 17.50
C ILE A 471 44.65 3.23 17.17
N GLN A 472 44.26 4.39 16.66
CA GLN A 472 42.98 4.61 16.01
C GLN A 472 43.13 4.40 14.50
N ILE A 473 42.13 3.77 13.88
CA ILE A 473 41.99 3.70 12.42
C ILE A 473 41.14 4.90 12.00
N ILE A 474 41.74 5.95 11.48
CA ILE A 474 41.01 7.14 11.04
C ILE A 474 40.84 7.06 9.51
N PRO A 475 39.62 6.81 9.00
CA PRO A 475 39.36 6.95 7.58
C PRO A 475 39.64 8.38 7.13
N THR A 476 40.32 8.54 5.99
CA THR A 476 40.45 9.85 5.35
C THR A 476 39.12 10.27 4.72
N PRO A 477 38.92 11.54 4.30
CA PRO A 477 37.71 11.94 3.59
C PRO A 477 37.43 11.07 2.36
N THR A 478 38.46 10.73 1.59
CA THR A 478 38.39 9.79 0.47
C THR A 478 38.04 8.38 0.93
N GLY A 479 38.63 7.94 2.05
CA GLY A 479 38.31 6.67 2.67
C GLY A 479 36.83 6.52 3.03
N LEU A 480 36.23 7.51 3.70
CA LEU A 480 34.82 7.45 4.13
C LEU A 480 33.82 7.26 2.99
N ASN A 481 34.18 7.72 1.78
CA ASN A 481 33.37 7.57 0.58
C ASN A 481 33.73 6.32 -0.23
N ASN A 482 34.90 5.72 0.03
CA ASN A 482 35.34 4.50 -0.64
C ASN A 482 34.52 3.29 -0.19
N PHE A 483 34.17 2.43 -1.16
CA PHE A 483 33.38 1.23 -0.94
C PHE A 483 33.90 0.34 0.21
N MET A 484 35.21 0.24 0.39
CA MET A 484 35.84 -0.61 1.42
C MET A 484 35.60 -0.15 2.85
N LEU A 485 35.39 1.15 3.09
CA LEU A 485 35.22 1.71 4.44
C LEU A 485 33.78 2.18 4.71
N LYS A 486 32.86 1.81 3.83
CA LYS A 486 31.42 2.11 3.94
C LYS A 486 30.70 1.02 4.73
N LEU A 487 30.82 1.08 6.05
CA LEU A 487 30.19 0.15 6.99
C LEU A 487 28.67 0.37 7.11
N ASP A 488 28.15 1.56 6.75
CA ASP A 488 26.72 1.83 6.59
C ASP A 488 26.43 2.61 5.29
N SER A 489 25.24 2.41 4.73
CA SER A 489 24.76 3.13 3.56
C SER A 489 24.62 4.66 3.76
N ASP A 490 24.27 5.08 4.99
CA ASP A 490 24.13 6.47 5.39
C ASP A 490 25.51 7.05 5.82
N PRO A 491 26.01 8.10 5.14
CA PRO A 491 27.31 8.70 5.46
C PRO A 491 27.45 9.18 6.91
N LYS A 492 26.37 9.67 7.53
CA LYS A 492 26.41 10.14 8.91
C LYS A 492 26.57 8.97 9.88
N LYS A 493 25.77 7.92 9.70
CA LYS A 493 25.87 6.68 10.49
C LYS A 493 27.21 5.98 10.27
N ASN A 494 27.72 5.95 9.04
CA ASN A 494 29.03 5.39 8.74
C ASN A 494 30.12 6.09 9.56
N LYS A 495 30.11 7.43 9.58
CA LYS A 495 31.06 8.22 10.38
C LYS A 495 30.89 7.98 11.88
N GLU A 496 29.66 7.84 12.38
CA GLU A 496 29.40 7.50 13.79
C GLU A 496 29.93 6.12 14.17
N ILE A 497 29.78 5.11 13.31
CA ILE A 497 30.34 3.77 13.52
C ILE A 497 31.87 3.85 13.64
N TRP A 498 32.53 4.56 12.71
CA TRP A 498 33.97 4.77 12.77
C TRP A 498 34.40 5.54 14.03
N ASN A 499 33.63 6.54 14.48
CA ASN A 499 33.92 7.25 15.72
C ASN A 499 33.83 6.30 16.94
N ARG A 500 32.80 5.45 17.00
CA ARG A 500 32.62 4.46 18.08
C ARG A 500 33.73 3.42 18.11
N LEU A 501 34.16 2.94 16.94
CA LEU A 501 35.28 2.01 16.82
C LEU A 501 36.62 2.62 17.27
N ASN A 502 36.74 3.95 17.22
CA ASN A 502 37.94 4.68 17.62
C ASN A 502 37.84 5.38 18.97
N ASP A 503 36.73 5.24 19.70
CA ASP A 503 36.43 6.03 20.90
C ASP A 503 37.59 5.97 21.93
N PRO A 504 38.24 7.11 22.25
CA PRO A 504 39.27 7.18 23.28
C PRO A 504 38.81 6.85 24.70
N ALA A 505 37.54 7.15 24.99
CA ALA A 505 36.98 7.15 26.34
C ALA A 505 36.07 5.93 26.60
N GLY A 506 35.67 5.21 25.56
CA GLY A 506 34.68 4.14 25.62
C GLY A 506 35.23 2.79 26.08
N LYS A 507 34.51 2.15 27.01
CA LYS A 507 34.48 0.68 27.10
C LYS A 507 33.36 0.21 26.15
N PRO A 508 33.62 -0.78 25.29
CA PRO A 508 34.81 -1.61 25.23
C PRO A 508 35.92 -1.00 24.36
N ASN A 509 37.18 -1.20 24.75
CA ASN A 509 38.34 -0.71 24.02
C ASN A 509 38.52 -1.46 22.68
N THR A 510 38.09 -0.83 21.59
CA THR A 510 38.09 -1.32 20.21
C THR A 510 39.27 -0.82 19.37
N ARG A 511 40.19 -0.05 19.96
CA ARG A 511 41.42 0.40 19.30
C ARG A 511 42.28 -0.81 18.89
N LEU A 512 43.01 -0.66 17.79
CA LEU A 512 43.92 -1.71 17.33
C LEU A 512 45.08 -1.86 18.31
N GLN A 513 45.50 -3.09 18.54
CA GLN A 513 46.71 -3.39 19.28
C GLN A 513 47.85 -3.51 18.27
N GLY A 514 48.47 -2.38 17.96
CA GLY A 514 49.57 -2.29 17.03
C GLY A 514 49.21 -2.31 15.54
N TYR A 515 50.22 -2.00 14.71
CA TYR A 515 50.18 -2.12 13.25
C TYR A 515 51.57 -2.31 12.65
N THR A 516 51.61 -2.79 11.42
CA THR A 516 52.82 -2.84 10.61
C THR A 516 52.96 -1.57 9.77
N PRO A 517 54.06 -0.81 9.89
CA PRO A 517 54.33 0.33 9.01
C PRO A 517 54.41 -0.13 7.54
N ILE A 518 53.49 0.36 6.71
CA ILE A 518 53.41 -0.03 5.30
C ILE A 518 54.33 0.78 4.39
N GLY A 519 54.95 1.84 4.91
CA GLY A 519 55.78 2.76 4.14
C GLY A 519 55.01 3.98 3.62
N ILE A 520 55.51 4.58 2.54
CA ILE A 520 54.98 5.83 1.98
C ILE A 520 54.16 5.51 0.73
N PRO A 521 52.94 6.05 0.56
CA PRO A 521 52.16 5.90 -0.67
C PRO A 521 52.98 6.32 -1.90
N LYS A 522 52.90 5.53 -2.98
CA LYS A 522 53.52 5.88 -4.27
C LYS A 522 52.87 7.15 -4.85
N THR A 523 53.61 7.87 -5.69
CA THR A 523 53.19 9.15 -6.26
C THR A 523 51.80 9.07 -6.88
N GLY A 524 50.89 9.97 -6.49
CA GLY A 524 49.51 10.01 -6.99
C GLY A 524 48.50 9.21 -6.18
N HIS A 525 48.93 8.43 -5.17
CA HIS A 525 48.04 7.65 -4.30
C HIS A 525 47.98 8.25 -2.90
N ILE A 526 46.77 8.33 -2.35
CA ILE A 526 46.51 8.84 -1.00
C ILE A 526 46.00 7.71 -0.10
N PRO A 527 46.30 7.74 1.21
CA PRO A 527 45.79 6.74 2.14
C PRO A 527 44.27 6.84 2.27
N LEU A 528 43.60 5.68 2.29
CA LEU A 528 42.18 5.54 2.60
C LEU A 528 41.94 5.57 4.11
N ALA A 529 42.91 5.08 4.90
CA ALA A 529 42.90 5.22 6.34
C ALA A 529 44.31 5.45 6.87
N VAL A 530 44.40 6.19 7.97
CA VAL A 530 45.64 6.46 8.70
C VAL A 530 45.55 5.88 10.12
N ALA A 531 46.68 5.39 10.61
CA ALA A 531 46.88 5.01 12.00
C ALA A 531 47.20 6.27 12.80
N ARG A 532 46.37 6.63 13.78
CA ARG A 532 46.64 7.74 14.70
C ARG A 532 47.04 7.20 16.08
N ARG A 533 48.22 7.63 16.55
CA ARG A 533 48.78 7.30 17.88
C ARG A 533 48.24 8.21 18.98
N GLU A 534 48.52 7.87 20.25
CA GLU A 534 48.06 8.69 21.38
C GLU A 534 48.73 10.08 21.42
N ASN A 535 49.97 10.17 20.93
CA ASN A 535 50.68 11.44 20.76
C ASN A 535 50.15 12.31 19.59
N GLY A 536 49.12 11.85 18.87
CA GLY A 536 48.52 12.55 17.74
C GLY A 536 49.22 12.35 16.39
N GLN A 537 50.33 11.61 16.35
CA GLN A 537 51.05 11.30 15.11
C GLN A 537 50.23 10.35 14.23
N GLU A 538 50.22 10.63 12.92
CA GLU A 538 49.53 9.81 11.92
C GLU A 538 50.50 9.15 10.95
N ALA A 539 50.18 7.92 10.56
CA ALA A 539 50.89 7.17 9.54
C ALA A 539 49.91 6.48 8.57
N PRO A 540 50.26 6.29 7.29
CA PRO A 540 49.44 5.53 6.35
C PRO A 540 49.16 4.11 6.87
N LEU A 541 47.89 3.70 6.84
CA LEU A 541 47.48 2.37 7.33
C LEU A 541 46.84 1.52 6.22
N MET A 542 46.07 2.15 5.33
CA MET A 542 45.41 1.50 4.22
C MET A 542 45.58 2.33 2.96
N VAL A 543 46.16 1.77 1.90
CA VAL A 543 46.37 2.44 0.62
C VAL A 543 45.99 1.48 -0.50
N GLY A 544 45.13 1.93 -1.42
CA GLY A 544 44.76 1.18 -2.63
C GLY A 544 45.36 1.82 -3.88
N MET A 545 45.65 1.01 -4.89
CA MET A 545 46.16 1.45 -6.20
C MET A 545 45.68 0.52 -7.30
N GLU A 546 45.31 1.09 -8.44
CA GLU A 546 45.08 0.34 -9.68
C GLU A 546 46.40 0.14 -10.42
N VAL A 547 46.66 -1.08 -10.87
CA VAL A 547 47.92 -1.46 -11.53
C VAL A 547 47.63 -2.34 -12.74
N GLY A 548 47.86 -1.79 -13.94
CA GLY A 548 47.44 -2.46 -15.17
C GLY A 548 45.91 -2.57 -15.19
N LYS A 549 45.39 -3.80 -15.21
CA LYS A 549 43.95 -4.08 -15.13
C LYS A 549 43.46 -4.47 -13.74
N GLY A 550 44.35 -4.67 -12.77
CA GLY A 550 44.01 -5.18 -11.44
C GLY A 550 44.09 -4.12 -10.35
N ARG A 551 43.59 -4.46 -9.17
CA ARG A 551 43.61 -3.62 -7.97
C ARG A 551 44.55 -4.19 -6.92
N THR A 552 45.33 -3.33 -6.30
CA THR A 552 46.26 -3.69 -5.23
C THR A 552 45.97 -2.92 -3.96
N LEU A 553 46.13 -3.57 -2.81
CA LEU A 553 45.84 -3.02 -1.49
C LEU A 553 46.96 -3.36 -0.51
N ALA A 554 47.52 -2.32 0.14
CA ALA A 554 48.37 -2.48 1.31
C ALA A 554 47.55 -2.11 2.55
N PHE A 555 47.44 -3.03 3.51
CA PHE A 555 46.73 -2.78 4.75
C PHE A 555 47.55 -3.29 5.95
N GLY A 556 48.05 -2.36 6.76
CA GLY A 556 49.02 -2.62 7.84
C GLY A 556 48.46 -3.31 9.08
N VAL A 557 47.25 -3.86 9.03
CA VAL A 557 46.55 -4.41 10.20
C VAL A 557 46.53 -5.94 10.17
N ASN A 558 46.68 -6.54 11.35
CA ASN A 558 46.55 -7.97 11.57
C ASN A 558 45.79 -8.33 12.88
N THR A 559 45.13 -7.36 13.53
CA THR A 559 44.40 -7.54 14.81
C THR A 559 42.97 -6.94 14.77
N LEU A 560 42.42 -6.70 13.58
CA LEU A 560 41.17 -5.97 13.37
C LEU A 560 39.97 -6.61 14.07
N GLY A 561 39.72 -7.89 13.79
CA GLY A 561 38.62 -8.65 14.38
C GLY A 561 38.80 -8.85 15.88
N ARG A 562 40.03 -9.10 16.34
CA ARG A 562 40.34 -9.19 17.77
C ARG A 562 39.97 -7.90 18.54
N SER A 563 40.23 -6.74 17.93
CA SER A 563 39.94 -5.42 18.51
C SER A 563 38.46 -5.06 18.42
N TRP A 564 37.84 -5.21 17.24
CA TRP A 564 36.47 -4.77 17.01
C TRP A 564 35.42 -5.65 17.69
N ARG A 565 35.66 -6.97 17.86
CA ARG A 565 34.67 -7.92 18.42
C ARG A 565 34.04 -7.53 19.75
N LYS A 566 34.69 -6.66 20.51
CA LYS A 566 34.17 -6.23 21.81
C LYS A 566 33.01 -5.24 21.67
N LEU A 567 32.91 -4.50 20.56
CA LEU A 567 31.87 -3.49 20.35
C LEU A 567 30.47 -4.10 20.45
N GLY A 568 29.62 -3.50 21.28
CA GLY A 568 28.21 -3.88 21.46
C GLY A 568 27.97 -5.00 22.49
N LEU A 569 29.01 -5.68 22.97
CA LEU A 569 28.85 -6.74 23.97
C LEU A 569 28.58 -6.18 25.38
N PRO A 570 27.77 -6.87 26.21
CA PRO A 570 27.19 -8.20 25.97
C PRO A 570 25.88 -8.19 25.14
N ASP A 571 25.31 -7.02 24.86
CA ASP A 571 23.97 -6.91 24.28
C ASP A 571 23.87 -7.47 22.85
N LYS A 572 24.81 -7.10 21.97
CA LYS A 572 24.87 -7.54 20.57
C LYS A 572 26.30 -7.67 20.07
N PRO A 573 26.62 -8.66 19.21
CA PRO A 573 27.96 -8.84 18.65
C PRO A 573 28.23 -7.85 17.49
N GLU A 574 27.92 -6.57 17.64
CA GLU A 574 27.96 -5.58 16.56
C GLU A 574 29.35 -5.48 15.90
N GLY A 575 30.42 -5.43 16.70
CA GLY A 575 31.77 -5.35 16.17
C GLY A 575 32.21 -6.58 15.38
N TYR A 576 31.65 -7.74 15.71
CA TYR A 576 31.87 -8.97 14.95
C TYR A 576 31.26 -8.86 13.54
N ASP A 577 29.99 -8.44 13.45
CA ASP A 577 29.29 -8.27 12.17
C ASP A 577 29.96 -7.20 11.27
N LEU A 578 30.42 -6.10 11.88
CA LEU A 578 31.17 -5.05 11.18
C LEU A 578 32.50 -5.57 10.61
N THR A 579 33.20 -6.44 11.35
CA THR A 579 34.44 -7.07 10.87
C THR A 579 34.17 -7.96 9.66
N LEU A 580 33.12 -8.79 9.70
CA LEU A 580 32.77 -9.66 8.57
C LEU A 580 32.36 -8.83 7.34
N ARG A 581 31.60 -7.75 7.54
CA ARG A 581 31.22 -6.82 6.47
C ARG A 581 32.43 -6.17 5.81
N PHE A 582 33.34 -5.64 6.61
CA PHE A 582 34.57 -5.01 6.14
C PHE A 582 35.37 -5.95 5.22
N TRP A 583 35.64 -7.18 5.67
CA TRP A 583 36.42 -8.13 4.87
C TRP A 583 35.74 -8.50 3.55
N LYS A 584 34.42 -8.68 3.55
CA LYS A 584 33.65 -8.93 2.32
C LYS A 584 33.75 -7.75 1.35
N GLN A 585 33.66 -6.51 1.84
CA GLN A 585 33.75 -5.32 1.00
C GLN A 585 35.14 -5.15 0.39
N VAL A 586 36.20 -5.39 1.17
CA VAL A 586 37.57 -5.35 0.68
C VAL A 586 37.80 -6.34 -0.45
N VAL A 587 37.33 -7.59 -0.30
CA VAL A 587 37.48 -8.61 -1.34
C VAL A 587 36.64 -8.29 -2.57
N LEU A 588 35.42 -7.80 -2.41
CA LEU A 588 34.58 -7.39 -3.55
C LEU A 588 35.21 -6.22 -4.32
N TRP A 589 35.83 -5.26 -3.64
CA TRP A 589 36.57 -4.18 -4.28
C TRP A 589 37.79 -4.68 -5.07
N LEU A 590 38.56 -5.61 -4.50
CA LEU A 590 39.70 -6.24 -5.17
C LEU A 590 39.29 -7.05 -6.40
N ALA A 591 38.09 -7.63 -6.37
CA ALA A 591 37.53 -8.41 -7.47
C ALA A 591 36.78 -7.56 -8.53
N HIS A 592 36.84 -6.22 -8.44
CA HIS A 592 36.07 -5.29 -9.26
C HIS A 592 34.54 -5.53 -9.18
N GLN A 593 34.05 -6.17 -8.12
CA GLN A 593 32.63 -6.47 -7.94
C GLN A 593 31.85 -5.30 -7.29
N ASP A 594 32.54 -4.24 -6.89
CA ASP A 594 31.94 -2.92 -6.68
C ASP A 594 31.52 -2.26 -8.01
N GLU A 595 32.02 -2.78 -9.15
CA GLU A 595 31.71 -2.36 -10.54
C GLU A 595 30.59 -3.21 -11.21
N VAL A 596 29.83 -4.05 -10.49
CA VAL A 596 28.75 -4.90 -11.07
C VAL A 596 27.57 -4.10 -11.63
N GLU A 597 27.57 -2.81 -11.41
CA GLU A 597 26.90 -1.92 -12.33
C GLU A 597 27.98 -1.33 -13.21
N GLY A 598 27.89 -1.64 -14.51
CA GLY A 598 28.77 -1.03 -15.50
C GLY A 598 28.84 0.48 -15.33
N VAL A 599 29.77 1.11 -16.04
CA VAL A 599 29.95 2.58 -16.06
C VAL A 599 28.61 3.32 -16.06
N VAL A 600 27.58 2.77 -16.69
CA VAL A 600 26.20 3.25 -16.63
C VAL A 600 25.31 2.21 -15.95
N TYR A 601 24.38 2.64 -15.11
CA TYR A 601 23.35 1.77 -14.52
C TYR A 601 21.93 2.28 -14.73
N ALA A 602 20.98 1.35 -14.76
CA ALA A 602 19.54 1.59 -14.71
C ALA A 602 18.92 0.61 -13.71
N ARG A 603 18.35 1.14 -12.63
CA ARG A 603 17.77 0.38 -11.51
C ARG A 603 16.27 0.65 -11.41
N PRO A 604 15.41 -0.22 -11.96
CA PRO A 604 13.99 -0.21 -11.67
C PRO A 604 13.77 -0.44 -10.16
N GLU A 605 12.91 0.36 -9.53
CA GLU A 605 12.51 0.20 -8.12
C GLU A 605 11.81 -1.14 -7.89
N PHE A 606 10.88 -1.49 -8.78
CA PHE A 606 10.19 -2.77 -8.79
C PHE A 606 10.55 -3.57 -10.04
N ARG A 607 10.86 -4.87 -9.88
CA ARG A 607 11.06 -5.82 -10.99
C ARG A 607 9.75 -6.41 -11.51
N ARG A 608 8.71 -6.38 -10.67
CA ARG A 608 7.32 -6.73 -10.98
C ARG A 608 6.44 -5.59 -10.49
N LEU A 609 5.65 -5.00 -11.37
CA LEU A 609 4.83 -3.83 -11.10
C LEU A 609 3.40 -4.05 -11.60
N ALA A 610 2.40 -3.61 -10.84
CA ALA A 610 1.01 -3.61 -11.29
C ALA A 610 0.77 -2.54 -12.37
N GLN A 611 -0.19 -2.78 -13.25
CA GLN A 611 -0.60 -1.77 -14.23
C GLN A 611 -1.07 -0.49 -13.53
N SER A 612 -0.77 0.68 -14.09
CA SER A 612 -1.07 2.01 -13.50
C SER A 612 -0.33 2.32 -12.19
N ALA A 613 0.52 1.43 -11.69
CA ALA A 613 1.44 1.78 -10.60
C ALA A 613 2.60 2.63 -11.15
N LYS A 614 3.15 3.47 -10.27
CA LYS A 614 4.30 4.32 -10.62
C LYS A 614 5.58 3.51 -10.51
N GLN A 615 6.34 3.49 -11.60
CA GLN A 615 7.70 2.96 -11.61
C GLN A 615 8.69 4.11 -11.48
N THR A 616 9.60 4.00 -10.51
CA THR A 616 10.79 4.84 -10.48
C THR A 616 11.98 4.04 -11.01
N ILE A 617 12.75 4.61 -11.92
CA ILE A 617 14.05 4.06 -12.33
C ILE A 617 15.14 5.03 -11.91
N ARG A 618 16.14 4.52 -11.20
CA ARG A 618 17.37 5.26 -10.87
C ARG A 618 18.43 5.01 -11.92
N PHE A 619 19.06 6.07 -12.38
CA PHE A 619 20.15 6.03 -13.34
C PHE A 619 21.41 6.65 -12.73
N GLY A 620 22.56 6.28 -13.27
CA GLY A 620 23.81 6.96 -12.94
C GLY A 620 24.92 6.53 -13.87
N VAL A 621 25.93 7.39 -13.97
CA VAL A 621 27.22 7.06 -14.56
C VAL A 621 28.23 7.07 -13.44
N ARG A 622 28.99 5.99 -13.28
CA ARG A 622 30.06 5.91 -12.29
C ARG A 622 31.40 6.18 -12.94
N ASP A 623 32.25 6.89 -12.23
CA ASP A 623 33.66 6.96 -12.58
C ASP A 623 34.36 5.64 -12.23
N LYS A 624 35.64 5.52 -12.60
CA LYS A 624 36.46 4.34 -12.28
C LYS A 624 36.65 4.12 -10.77
N ARG A 625 36.34 5.12 -9.95
CA ARG A 625 36.42 5.08 -8.48
C ARG A 625 35.08 4.64 -7.84
N GLY A 626 34.05 4.41 -8.65
CA GLY A 626 32.73 3.97 -8.23
C GLY A 626 31.83 5.09 -7.72
N GLU A 627 32.21 6.37 -7.88
CA GLU A 627 31.38 7.52 -7.53
C GLU A 627 30.48 7.93 -8.70
N ASP A 628 29.22 8.28 -8.40
CA ASP A 628 28.28 8.76 -9.40
C ASP A 628 28.74 10.14 -9.90
N ILE A 629 28.99 10.27 -11.21
CA ILE A 629 29.33 11.52 -11.90
C ILE A 629 28.07 12.37 -11.97
N PRO A 630 27.92 13.43 -11.15
CA PRO A 630 26.68 14.18 -11.09
C PRO A 630 26.42 14.94 -12.38
N THR A 631 27.46 15.26 -13.16
CA THR A 631 27.40 16.02 -14.42
C THR A 631 27.29 15.14 -15.67
N ALA A 632 27.10 13.82 -15.53
CA ALA A 632 27.02 12.93 -16.68
C ALA A 632 25.80 13.20 -17.57
N ASP A 633 25.99 13.11 -18.89
CA ASP A 633 24.90 13.09 -19.87
C ASP A 633 24.35 11.67 -19.94
N ILE A 634 23.13 11.46 -19.44
CA ILE A 634 22.44 10.18 -19.45
C ILE A 634 21.21 10.32 -20.34
N LYS A 635 21.03 9.35 -21.23
CA LYS A 635 19.81 9.18 -22.02
C LYS A 635 19.30 7.78 -21.84
N PHE A 636 18.00 7.62 -21.66
CA PHE A 636 17.37 6.32 -21.52
C PHE A 636 16.17 6.19 -22.45
N GLN A 637 15.84 4.95 -22.80
CA GLN A 637 14.64 4.60 -23.52
C GLN A 637 13.97 3.42 -22.82
N ILE A 638 12.65 3.51 -22.69
CA ILE A 638 11.81 2.41 -22.23
C ILE A 638 11.23 1.77 -23.49
N LEU A 639 11.45 0.48 -23.63
CA LEU A 639 11.01 -0.35 -24.74
C LEU A 639 9.98 -1.35 -24.23
N GLN A 640 8.93 -1.59 -25.01
CA GLN A 640 7.92 -2.62 -24.71
C GLN A 640 8.10 -3.82 -25.64
N GLY A 641 8.09 -5.04 -25.08
CA GLY A 641 8.24 -6.27 -25.86
C GLY A 641 9.56 -6.33 -26.66
N GLN A 642 9.47 -6.61 -27.96
CA GLN A 642 10.63 -6.80 -28.86
C GLN A 642 11.12 -5.52 -29.58
N GLU A 643 10.68 -4.33 -29.17
CA GLU A 643 11.16 -3.08 -29.77
C GLU A 643 12.70 -2.95 -29.73
N THR A 644 13.29 -2.43 -30.80
CA THR A 644 14.74 -2.22 -30.87
C THR A 644 15.14 -0.88 -30.25
N PRO A 645 16.26 -0.82 -29.49
CA PRO A 645 16.74 0.45 -28.93
C PRO A 645 17.13 1.44 -30.04
N ASP A 646 16.69 2.69 -29.90
CA ASP A 646 16.99 3.80 -30.82
C ASP A 646 17.41 5.03 -30.01
N LYS A 647 18.70 5.38 -30.08
CA LYS A 647 19.29 6.52 -29.36
C LYS A 647 18.63 7.86 -29.70
N ASN A 648 18.02 8.00 -30.89
CA ASN A 648 17.36 9.24 -31.30
C ASN A 648 16.03 9.46 -30.56
N LYS A 649 15.44 8.40 -29.99
CA LYS A 649 14.19 8.45 -29.21
C LYS A 649 14.44 8.44 -27.70
N ALA A 650 15.71 8.46 -27.28
CA ALA A 650 16.09 8.44 -25.88
C ALA A 650 15.84 9.78 -25.19
N LYS A 651 15.34 9.75 -23.95
CA LYS A 651 15.02 10.93 -23.13
C LYS A 651 16.04 11.06 -21.99
N PRO A 652 16.36 12.29 -21.53
CA PRO A 652 17.18 12.48 -20.34
C PRO A 652 16.36 12.17 -19.06
N PRO A 653 16.98 11.60 -18.00
CA PRO A 653 16.34 11.45 -16.71
C PRO A 653 16.24 12.78 -15.95
N GLU A 654 15.25 12.88 -15.06
CA GLU A 654 15.07 13.99 -14.13
C GLU A 654 16.03 13.88 -12.93
N ARG A 655 16.07 14.88 -12.06
CA ARG A 655 16.84 14.83 -10.80
C ARG A 655 15.93 14.85 -9.59
N ASP A 656 16.21 13.98 -8.63
CA ASP A 656 15.51 13.98 -7.35
C ASP A 656 16.04 15.07 -6.40
N ALA A 657 15.42 15.20 -5.21
CA ALA A 657 15.82 16.15 -4.18
C ALA A 657 17.26 15.94 -3.63
N LYS A 658 17.89 14.80 -3.96
CA LYS A 658 19.27 14.46 -3.60
C LYS A 658 20.24 14.59 -4.78
N GLY A 659 19.77 15.08 -5.94
CA GLY A 659 20.55 15.28 -7.15
C GLY A 659 20.79 14.01 -8.00
N GLN A 660 20.18 12.88 -7.63
CA GLN A 660 20.30 11.59 -8.35
C GLN A 660 19.44 11.59 -9.61
N PHE A 661 19.92 10.95 -10.67
CA PHE A 661 19.15 10.82 -11.90
C PHE A 661 18.02 9.79 -11.73
N VAL A 662 16.78 10.23 -11.91
CA VAL A 662 15.58 9.42 -11.75
C VAL A 662 14.63 9.64 -12.93
N SER A 663 13.85 8.63 -13.28
CA SER A 663 12.65 8.84 -14.08
C SER A 663 11.50 8.10 -13.44
N ALA A 664 10.43 8.84 -13.14
CA ALA A 664 9.17 8.28 -12.68
C ALA A 664 8.16 8.31 -13.82
N PHE A 665 7.49 7.19 -14.07
CA PHE A 665 6.44 7.11 -15.08
C PHE A 665 5.39 6.10 -14.64
N GLU A 666 4.19 6.29 -15.16
CA GLU A 666 3.06 5.39 -14.95
C GLU A 666 2.95 4.46 -16.13
N VAL A 667 2.91 3.15 -15.88
CA VAL A 667 2.88 2.15 -16.95
C VAL A 667 1.44 1.79 -17.26
N THR A 668 0.98 2.15 -18.45
CA THR A 668 -0.43 2.02 -18.84
C THR A 668 -0.76 0.70 -19.52
N GLN A 669 0.22 -0.03 -20.04
CA GLN A 669 0.01 -1.30 -20.73
C GLN A 669 0.73 -2.45 -20.02
N PRO A 670 0.13 -3.66 -19.98
CA PRO A 670 0.81 -4.85 -19.52
C PRO A 670 1.84 -5.34 -20.55
N GLY A 671 2.87 -6.01 -20.05
CA GLY A 671 3.88 -6.66 -20.86
C GLY A 671 5.28 -6.59 -20.26
N GLU A 672 6.23 -7.17 -20.99
CA GLU A 672 7.64 -7.07 -20.65
C GLU A 672 8.18 -5.70 -21.07
N TYR A 673 8.87 -5.02 -20.15
CA TYR A 673 9.51 -3.75 -20.41
C TYR A 673 11.03 -3.88 -20.27
N ARG A 674 11.74 -3.21 -21.17
CA ARG A 674 13.21 -3.12 -21.17
C ARG A 674 13.61 -1.66 -21.08
N VAL A 675 14.41 -1.34 -20.10
CA VAL A 675 15.04 -0.03 -19.93
C VAL A 675 16.42 -0.14 -20.51
N VAL A 676 16.73 0.69 -21.51
CA VAL A 676 18.08 0.83 -22.04
C VAL A 676 18.57 2.22 -21.71
N ALA A 677 19.71 2.32 -21.07
CA ALA A 677 20.36 3.59 -20.72
C ALA A 677 21.71 3.68 -21.42
N TRP A 678 22.04 4.88 -21.87
CA TRP A 678 23.34 5.27 -22.41
C TRP A 678 23.82 6.47 -21.61
N GLY A 679 25.09 6.43 -21.21
CA GLY A 679 25.68 7.48 -20.39
C GLY A 679 27.07 7.84 -20.87
N GLN A 680 27.36 9.13 -20.83
CA GLN A 680 28.70 9.69 -21.04
C GLN A 680 28.99 10.70 -19.93
N GLY A 681 30.13 10.58 -19.28
CA GLY A 681 30.59 11.51 -18.26
C GLY A 681 32.07 11.84 -18.43
N LYS A 682 32.51 12.89 -17.75
CA LYS A 682 33.94 13.14 -17.53
C LYS A 682 34.24 12.89 -16.06
N ASP A 683 35.25 12.05 -15.80
CA ASP A 683 35.73 11.84 -14.44
C ASP A 683 36.38 13.12 -13.87
N ALA A 684 36.76 13.09 -12.59
CA ALA A 684 37.41 14.22 -11.92
C ALA A 684 38.77 14.61 -12.54
N GLU A 685 39.33 13.77 -13.41
CA GLU A 685 40.60 13.96 -14.12
C GLU A 685 40.39 14.42 -15.58
N GLY A 686 39.14 14.51 -16.03
CA GLY A 686 38.74 14.96 -17.36
C GLY A 686 38.68 13.87 -18.43
N HIS A 687 38.87 12.60 -18.08
CA HIS A 687 38.76 11.48 -19.02
C HIS A 687 37.29 11.14 -19.28
N GLU A 688 36.97 10.80 -20.52
CA GLU A 688 35.61 10.40 -20.89
C GLU A 688 35.33 8.96 -20.46
N VAL A 689 34.20 8.77 -19.78
CA VAL A 689 33.66 7.48 -19.36
C VAL A 689 32.34 7.28 -20.09
N THR A 690 32.23 6.22 -20.89
CA THR A 690 31.03 5.89 -21.67
C THR A 690 30.60 4.46 -21.42
N GLY A 691 29.29 4.21 -21.48
CA GLY A 691 28.74 2.87 -21.37
C GLY A 691 27.25 2.80 -21.65
N ASP A 692 26.72 1.59 -21.58
CA ASP A 692 25.31 1.28 -21.71
C ASP A 692 24.85 0.29 -20.64
N ALA A 693 23.58 0.38 -20.28
CA ALA A 693 22.95 -0.49 -19.28
C ALA A 693 21.60 -0.97 -19.80
N MET A 694 21.26 -2.23 -19.51
CA MET A 694 19.92 -2.78 -19.76
C MET A 694 19.36 -3.38 -18.48
N ALA A 695 18.10 -3.05 -18.19
CA ALA A 695 17.34 -3.67 -17.11
C ALA A 695 15.93 -4.05 -17.59
N ARG A 696 15.42 -5.20 -17.16
CA ARG A 696 14.06 -5.67 -17.46
C ARG A 696 13.17 -5.61 -16.23
N TYR A 697 11.89 -5.35 -16.47
CA TYR A 697 10.82 -5.49 -15.48
C TYR A 697 9.54 -5.91 -16.18
N ILE A 698 8.64 -6.59 -15.47
CA ILE A 698 7.33 -6.99 -16.00
C ILE A 698 6.27 -6.09 -15.40
N VAL A 699 5.40 -5.58 -16.27
CA VAL A 699 4.13 -5.01 -15.86
C VAL A 699 3.08 -6.06 -16.12
N PHE A 700 2.57 -6.65 -15.05
CA PHE A 700 1.43 -7.54 -15.21
C PHE A 700 0.19 -6.66 -15.44
N PRO A 701 -0.80 -7.14 -16.21
CA PRO A 701 -2.09 -6.47 -16.24
C PRO A 701 -2.51 -6.25 -14.79
N ASP A 702 -3.23 -5.17 -14.53
CA ASP A 702 -4.20 -5.26 -13.45
C ASP A 702 -5.14 -6.39 -13.91
N ILE A 703 -4.77 -7.64 -13.64
CA ILE A 703 -5.77 -8.61 -13.21
C ILE A 703 -6.23 -7.92 -11.96
N SER A 704 -7.32 -7.20 -12.11
CA SER A 704 -7.89 -6.35 -11.08
C SER A 704 -7.81 -7.14 -9.78
N ASP A 705 -7.34 -6.54 -8.68
CA ASP A 705 -7.29 -7.24 -7.38
C ASP A 705 -8.64 -7.95 -7.08
N GLU A 706 -9.72 -7.41 -7.65
CA GLU A 706 -11.06 -7.99 -7.93
C GLU A 706 -11.10 -9.46 -8.39
N LEU A 707 -10.31 -9.84 -9.40
CA LEU A 707 -10.26 -11.20 -9.97
C LEU A 707 -9.23 -12.10 -9.27
N ILE A 708 -8.29 -11.51 -8.51
CA ILE A 708 -7.30 -12.24 -7.71
C ILE A 708 -7.91 -12.70 -6.38
N LYS A 709 -8.81 -11.89 -5.80
CA LYS A 709 -9.60 -12.20 -4.60
C LYS A 709 -11.08 -12.32 -4.98
N PRO A 710 -11.51 -13.45 -5.55
CA PRO A 710 -12.88 -13.60 -6.05
C PRO A 710 -13.93 -13.60 -4.95
N ALA A 711 -13.59 -13.50 -3.67
CA ALA A 711 -14.51 -13.48 -2.55
C ALA A 711 -15.34 -12.18 -2.48
N ALA A 712 -16.67 -12.27 -2.38
CA ALA A 712 -17.48 -11.09 -2.05
C ALA A 712 -17.23 -10.67 -0.58
N ARG A 713 -17.10 -9.37 -0.33
CA ARG A 713 -16.72 -8.76 0.95
C ARG A 713 -17.92 -8.10 1.62
N TYR A 714 -18.75 -8.90 2.28
CA TYR A 714 -19.94 -8.40 2.96
C TYR A 714 -19.57 -7.54 4.18
N ASP A 715 -18.44 -7.82 4.83
CA ASP A 715 -17.92 -7.05 5.94
C ASP A 715 -17.74 -5.55 5.60
N ILE A 716 -17.25 -5.25 4.38
CA ILE A 716 -17.08 -3.88 3.91
C ILE A 716 -18.43 -3.20 3.66
N LEU A 717 -19.34 -3.87 2.96
CA LEU A 717 -20.71 -3.37 2.69
C LEU A 717 -21.47 -3.08 3.99
N LEU A 718 -21.33 -3.97 4.98
CA LEU A 718 -21.91 -3.84 6.31
C LEU A 718 -21.29 -2.65 7.06
N ALA A 719 -19.96 -2.49 6.99
CA ALA A 719 -19.25 -1.39 7.63
C ALA A 719 -19.68 -0.03 7.04
N ILE A 720 -19.85 0.07 5.72
CA ILE A 720 -20.36 1.27 5.05
C ILE A 720 -21.77 1.60 5.54
N GLU A 721 -22.70 0.63 5.50
CA GLU A 721 -24.08 0.81 5.92
C GLU A 721 -24.19 1.19 7.41
N ASN A 722 -23.50 0.47 8.29
CA ASN A 722 -23.50 0.73 9.74
C ASN A 722 -22.91 2.11 10.07
N THR A 723 -21.86 2.53 9.36
CA THR A 723 -21.24 3.85 9.58
C THR A 723 -22.16 4.98 9.14
N ALA A 724 -22.78 4.87 7.97
CA ALA A 724 -23.68 5.89 7.45
C ALA A 724 -24.97 6.02 8.26
N ASN A 725 -25.53 4.88 8.71
CA ASN A 725 -26.80 4.86 9.41
C ASN A 725 -26.65 4.98 10.94
N GLY A 726 -25.45 4.78 11.48
CA GLY A 726 -25.22 4.70 12.93
C GLY A 726 -25.89 3.48 13.57
N THR A 727 -26.04 2.40 12.82
CA THR A 727 -26.65 1.13 13.26
C THR A 727 -25.60 0.04 13.46
N VAL A 728 -25.98 -1.06 14.10
CA VAL A 728 -25.18 -2.28 14.19
C VAL A 728 -26.02 -3.41 13.62
N GLN A 729 -26.02 -3.55 12.29
CA GLN A 729 -26.54 -4.72 11.62
C GLN A 729 -25.45 -5.80 11.59
N ASP A 730 -25.86 -7.06 11.74
CA ASP A 730 -24.97 -8.23 11.76
C ASP A 730 -24.89 -8.94 10.40
N ALA A 731 -25.77 -8.63 9.45
CA ALA A 731 -25.83 -9.30 8.15
C ALA A 731 -26.21 -8.33 7.03
N VAL A 732 -25.53 -8.48 5.88
CA VAL A 732 -25.83 -7.71 4.65
C VAL A 732 -27.02 -8.32 3.92
N ARG A 733 -27.83 -7.47 3.29
CA ARG A 733 -28.95 -7.92 2.44
C ARG A 733 -28.39 -8.45 1.13
N ARG A 734 -28.86 -9.61 0.68
CA ARG A 734 -28.56 -10.12 -0.67
C ARG A 734 -29.43 -9.40 -1.71
N VAL A 735 -28.94 -9.28 -2.95
CA VAL A 735 -29.66 -8.57 -4.03
C VAL A 735 -31.03 -9.16 -4.38
N ASP A 736 -31.26 -10.44 -4.09
CA ASP A 736 -32.56 -11.10 -4.25
C ASP A 736 -33.66 -10.54 -3.32
N ARG A 737 -33.26 -9.88 -2.22
CA ARG A 737 -34.15 -9.19 -1.28
C ARG A 737 -34.51 -7.76 -1.71
N LEU A 738 -33.90 -7.24 -2.78
CA LEU A 738 -34.19 -5.89 -3.29
C LEU A 738 -35.70 -5.66 -3.55
N PRO A 739 -36.46 -6.57 -4.21
CA PRO A 739 -37.89 -6.36 -4.43
C PRO A 739 -38.67 -6.23 -3.13
N SER A 740 -38.44 -7.13 -2.16
CA SER A 740 -39.12 -7.08 -0.85
C SER A 740 -38.80 -5.81 -0.07
N PHE A 741 -37.57 -5.30 -0.17
CA PHE A 741 -37.16 -4.05 0.47
C PHE A 741 -37.85 -2.84 -0.16
N LEU A 742 -37.96 -2.79 -1.50
CA LEU A 742 -38.68 -1.72 -2.18
C LEU A 742 -40.18 -1.75 -1.89
N GLU A 743 -40.79 -2.93 -1.75
CA GLU A 743 -42.18 -3.07 -1.27
C GLU A 743 -42.37 -2.51 0.14
N GLU A 744 -41.44 -2.79 1.05
CA GLU A 744 -41.45 -2.24 2.40
C GLU A 744 -41.27 -0.72 2.40
N MET A 745 -40.36 -0.21 1.55
CA MET A 745 -40.14 1.22 1.37
C MET A 745 -41.37 1.94 0.81
N LEU A 746 -42.15 1.27 -0.04
CA LEU A 746 -43.40 1.78 -0.58
C LEU A 746 -44.50 1.84 0.49
N LYS A 747 -44.55 0.85 1.40
CA LYS A 747 -45.50 0.78 2.53
C LYS A 747 -45.18 1.80 3.63
N ASN A 748 -43.92 2.16 3.82
CA ASN A 748 -43.44 3.02 4.90
C ASN A 748 -42.98 4.41 4.38
N PRO A 749 -43.88 5.35 4.02
CA PRO A 749 -43.49 6.67 3.53
C PRO A 749 -42.65 7.44 4.56
N VAL A 750 -41.75 8.33 4.11
CA VAL A 750 -41.04 9.25 5.01
C VAL A 750 -42.11 9.99 5.82
N GLN A 751 -42.02 9.98 7.15
CA GLN A 751 -42.94 10.74 7.99
C GLN A 751 -42.84 12.21 7.61
N ALA A 752 -43.83 12.70 6.87
CA ALA A 752 -44.00 14.13 6.65
C ALA A 752 -44.26 14.77 8.03
N LEU A 753 -43.67 15.95 8.25
CA LEU A 753 -44.08 16.86 9.33
C LEU A 753 -45.61 16.84 9.45
N ASN A 754 -46.12 16.59 10.66
CA ASN A 754 -47.55 16.48 10.96
C ASN A 754 -48.36 17.43 10.08
N ALA A 755 -49.10 16.87 9.13
CA ALA A 755 -49.93 17.68 8.25
C ALA A 755 -50.92 18.44 9.12
N LYS A 756 -50.95 19.77 8.98
CA LYS A 756 -51.92 20.59 9.72
C LYS A 756 -53.32 20.19 9.20
N PRO A 757 -54.21 19.68 10.07
CA PRO A 757 -55.55 19.30 9.64
C PRO A 757 -56.27 20.54 9.10
N LYS A 758 -56.91 20.42 7.93
CA LYS A 758 -57.84 21.44 7.45
C LYS A 758 -59.20 21.17 8.10
N LEU A 759 -59.73 22.15 8.82
CA LEU A 759 -61.00 22.03 9.54
C LEU A 759 -62.14 22.57 8.67
N TYR A 760 -63.23 21.81 8.55
CA TYR A 760 -64.44 22.22 7.85
C TYR A 760 -65.68 22.11 8.77
N PRO A 761 -66.43 23.21 9.02
CA PRO A 761 -66.07 24.60 8.75
C PRO A 761 -64.91 25.08 9.64
N ASP A 762 -64.12 26.04 9.15
CA ASP A 762 -63.01 26.65 9.89
C ASP A 762 -63.55 27.76 10.82
N TRP A 763 -63.61 27.49 12.12
CA TRP A 763 -64.05 28.44 13.14
C TRP A 763 -62.95 29.43 13.59
N HIS A 764 -61.71 29.28 13.12
CA HIS A 764 -60.54 30.05 13.56
C HIS A 764 -60.04 31.07 12.52
N ARG A 765 -60.07 30.74 11.22
CA ARG A 765 -59.50 31.61 10.17
C ARG A 765 -60.55 32.50 9.50
N ASN A 766 -60.35 33.81 9.60
CA ASN A 766 -61.34 34.83 9.28
C ASN A 766 -60.96 35.73 8.07
N ALA A 767 -60.44 35.17 6.98
CA ALA A 767 -60.04 36.01 5.83
C ALA A 767 -61.02 36.01 4.65
N ASN A 768 -61.58 34.86 4.23
CA ASN A 768 -62.33 34.77 2.97
C ASN A 768 -63.65 33.96 3.02
N SER A 769 -64.07 33.45 4.19
CA SER A 769 -65.31 32.65 4.30
C SER A 769 -66.46 33.48 4.86
N TRP A 770 -67.56 33.61 4.11
CA TRP A 770 -68.82 34.22 4.58
C TRP A 770 -69.51 33.41 5.70
N PHE A 771 -68.96 32.27 6.12
CA PHE A 771 -69.56 31.39 7.12
C PHE A 771 -69.83 32.08 8.48
N LEU A 772 -68.83 32.67 9.15
CA LEU A 772 -69.05 33.34 10.44
C LEU A 772 -69.96 34.58 10.31
N PRO A 773 -69.79 35.46 9.29
CA PRO A 773 -70.73 36.55 9.04
C PRO A 773 -72.18 36.09 8.81
N THR A 774 -72.40 35.05 8.00
CA THR A 774 -73.76 34.53 7.75
C THR A 774 -74.40 33.95 9.01
N LEU A 775 -73.63 33.28 9.85
CA LEU A 775 -74.12 32.72 11.11
C LEU A 775 -74.47 33.83 12.12
N LEU A 776 -73.68 34.92 12.17
CA LEU A 776 -74.00 36.11 12.96
C LEU A 776 -75.25 36.82 12.44
N ILE A 777 -75.35 37.03 11.13
CA ILE A 777 -76.54 37.63 10.50
C ILE A 777 -77.78 36.80 10.85
N LEU A 778 -77.71 35.48 10.70
CA LEU A 778 -78.80 34.57 11.03
C LEU A 778 -79.21 34.69 12.51
N PHE A 779 -78.24 34.71 13.43
CA PHE A 779 -78.51 34.88 14.86
C PHE A 779 -79.20 36.22 15.18
N VAL A 780 -78.69 37.32 14.63
CA VAL A 780 -79.27 38.66 14.83
C VAL A 780 -80.65 38.77 14.18
N SER A 781 -80.84 38.22 12.98
CA SER A 781 -82.13 38.19 12.30
C SER A 781 -83.17 37.40 13.08
N LEU A 782 -82.80 36.26 13.70
CA LEU A 782 -83.71 35.49 14.54
C LEU A 782 -84.16 36.29 15.76
N LEU A 783 -83.22 36.92 16.49
CA LEU A 783 -83.56 37.75 17.65
C LEU A 783 -84.35 39.02 17.26
N GLY A 784 -84.00 39.65 16.14
CA GLY A 784 -84.69 40.81 15.61
C GLY A 784 -86.10 40.49 15.15
N PHE A 785 -86.30 39.34 14.48
CA PHE A 785 -87.62 38.85 14.07
C PHE A 785 -88.48 38.49 15.27
N GLU A 786 -87.88 37.83 16.27
CA GLU A 786 -88.52 37.49 17.54
C GLU A 786 -88.99 38.75 18.27
N TRP A 787 -88.14 39.77 18.41
CA TRP A 787 -88.51 41.07 18.97
C TRP A 787 -89.58 41.80 18.14
N GLY A 788 -89.44 41.80 16.81
CA GLY A 788 -90.40 42.43 15.90
C GLY A 788 -91.80 41.82 16.03
N LEU A 789 -91.90 40.50 16.12
CA LEU A 789 -93.16 39.79 16.35
C LEU A 789 -93.76 40.12 17.73
N ARG A 790 -92.94 40.20 18.78
CA ARG A 790 -93.42 40.62 20.11
C ARG A 790 -94.02 42.03 20.08
N ARG A 791 -93.35 42.98 19.41
CA ARG A 791 -93.84 44.35 19.26
C ARG A 791 -95.12 44.41 18.45
N LEU A 792 -95.18 43.69 17.33
CA LEU A 792 -96.34 43.65 16.44
C LEU A 792 -97.57 42.97 17.09
N TRP A 793 -97.33 42.09 18.05
CA TRP A 793 -98.36 41.43 18.86
C TRP A 793 -98.65 42.12 20.21
N GLY A 794 -98.08 43.30 20.46
CA GLY A 794 -98.36 44.12 21.64
C GLY A 794 -97.87 43.52 22.98
N MET A 795 -96.79 42.73 22.93
CA MET A 795 -96.18 42.11 24.12
C MET A 795 -95.03 42.92 24.72
N ILE A 796 -94.68 44.05 24.09
CA ILE A 796 -93.65 45.03 24.50
C ILE A 796 -94.28 46.41 24.52
#